data_AF-A0AAZ3Q5W0-F1
#
_entry.id   AF-A0AAZ3Q5W0-F1
#
_cell.length_a   1.000
_cell.length_b   1.000
_cell.length_c   1.000
_cell.angle_alpha   90.00
_cell.angle_beta   90.00
_cell.angle_gamma   90.00
#
_symmetry.space_group_name_H-M   'P 1'
#
loop_
_entity.id
_entity.type
_entity.pdbx_description
1 polymer ?
#
loop_
_entity_poly.entity_id
_entity_poly.type
_entity_poly.pdbx_seq_one_letter_code
_entity_poly.pdbx_strand_id
1 'polypeptide(L)'
;MEAASTSLRDDCPPWEDVSLSAPHRDDGLLVTHVNQTQDLLRSQGQAVEWKSSSDWLLTHSLYSSGLSLSTLLSHGTTKISAEEDRGLSRQLEITAAALIHFDFQLYQAIELYHGRIRWLNQGSMKVFGLVKGSRVGVIVDTSDVNCTKDRLPDLQSNLLSLIEEQLSCKRQLYLMSCGTETSSLWDGPRDVDTFRLQEACGWVDELGGRGGCNLLQALKTGLGLGCTQLDSLVIVLGSSPDQTADALFDYVGHSILGRTLIHVVSYCSISPLTIATVKRLAEVTQGRHHIFSASLGVVDSSTDLELLWTEIKAARELLGHTEALRQGRLGDMTVTVVGQQISTELDSFSLSPSLPRPPIHNVPLNIKPPGVPPSSSADWLRNHGLKAKRLGLYQVLSPNAYSLLEGFVPILNKTVSSTVHEKAMVQFEWHDGTVKNVHVDLPLIYHYQKQLMSAVAVLERRVQWLSSGSRQFWGTVCEQRVVIVVDMSMMIPGFSLHIQHSLRVLLEEQLANKHSFNIIAFGSAVRAWRERLALTSPENLQEAWQWVQGLQCSGSRNTMAALRLSLEGDLNSGAPSLSPAPLLPPSPPLTQGLYLFTSGLPDQEIATVSSYVSECCSGRPLRLHICLLTGEETEGQTEAQTGGCPPPRHATREETAGALRELAQAGNGRFHWISETGILESDDITALIGEMERAANYWQKSAMLVDSLTQKSDCRCPGEDLSPGDKAPAQSPLAWRRRDRPLPPPRPTALTLARLQMKEGRTNEHSSSQKALAWRPSSTTSTIPPVQPMTGWGPVETKAKQRKPSQVTQSVFYLEDGNLGVVFKSYPKPKSVRKSIPLVTLPKQEEICSTKRWLKRFSIKRQKLDIYKLVSGPDCTHHKKLVPSVLKTVSAKYCSIFPSVHINGMVKHLQLTPGELKQYLTQTERLLLRYMQRLQWLLSGSRRVFGAVLEREVCVLLDVSGSMAPCLGELKTKLASLIWEQLHHNTVRFSLLAFSEGVKAWRPALQEPTEEACRDAVQWAYQLNTHGGTNTLEALQTGCGFGDSVGLYLLSDGKPDSSCSLVLKETERLTTGNHITIHTVSFNCTDSSANDFLKKLAHQTGGRYHRCHDNVDALSGLLESGLSDGDEPTLPALEGDDLRRLAQEIDKLRHFRKQAQVFREILLEKKNPEETTRINQTD
;
A
#
# COMPACT_ATOMS: atom_id res chain seq x y z
N MET A 1 -4.63 72.53 19.60
CA MET A 1 -5.81 72.22 18.77
C MET A 1 -5.33 72.00 17.35
N GLU A 2 -4.72 70.86 16.98
CA GLU A 2 -5.08 69.46 17.29
C GLU A 2 -6.47 69.08 16.74
N ALA A 3 -6.69 67.89 16.16
CA ALA A 3 -5.84 66.70 16.04
C ALA A 3 -5.74 66.27 14.55
N ALA A 4 -4.54 65.98 14.01
CA ALA A 4 -3.90 64.65 14.02
C ALA A 4 -4.75 63.54 13.36
N SER A 5 -4.39 63.20 12.11
CA SER A 5 -4.74 61.93 11.46
C SER A 5 -3.49 61.41 10.73
N THR A 6 -2.72 60.55 11.39
CA THR A 6 -1.51 59.95 10.82
C THR A 6 -1.87 58.77 9.92
N SER A 7 -1.40 58.80 8.68
CA SER A 7 -1.46 57.67 7.78
C SER A 7 -0.46 56.58 8.20
N LEU A 8 -0.95 55.37 8.44
CA LEU A 8 -0.12 54.17 8.36
C LEU A 8 -0.39 53.46 7.02
N ARG A 9 0.61 53.57 6.15
CA ARG A 9 0.82 52.74 4.96
C ARG A 9 2.29 52.32 4.97
N ASP A 10 2.59 51.34 4.12
CA ASP A 10 3.93 50.85 3.77
C ASP A 10 4.62 50.03 4.89
N ASP A 11 4.44 48.71 4.82
CA ASP A 11 5.36 47.69 5.36
C ASP A 11 5.06 46.31 4.68
N CYS A 12 5.08 46.29 3.34
CA CYS A 12 5.07 45.04 2.55
C CYS A 12 6.08 45.17 1.39
N PRO A 13 6.94 44.16 1.14
CA PRO A 13 7.97 44.24 0.11
C PRO A 13 7.40 44.00 -1.29
N PRO A 14 8.00 44.59 -2.35
CA PRO A 14 7.42 44.60 -3.71
C PRO A 14 7.42 43.24 -4.45
N TRP A 15 7.89 42.16 -3.81
CA TRP A 15 7.98 40.81 -4.38
C TRP A 15 6.88 39.85 -3.89
N GLU A 16 5.99 40.27 -2.99
CA GLU A 16 4.81 39.47 -2.65
C GLU A 16 3.81 39.43 -3.82
N ASP A 17 3.38 38.23 -4.20
CA ASP A 17 2.35 38.04 -5.23
C ASP A 17 0.99 38.52 -4.70
N VAL A 18 0.63 39.76 -5.06
CA VAL A 18 -0.71 40.34 -4.86
C VAL A 18 -1.76 39.31 -5.26
N SER A 19 -2.74 39.05 -4.39
CA SER A 19 -3.70 37.96 -4.54
C SER A 19 -4.53 38.04 -5.82
N LEU A 20 -3.99 37.48 -6.90
CA LEU A 20 -4.65 37.37 -8.20
C LEU A 20 -5.77 36.33 -8.09
N SER A 21 -7.00 36.80 -7.89
CA SER A 21 -8.18 36.07 -8.36
C SER A 21 -7.98 35.80 -9.85
N ALA A 22 -7.91 34.52 -10.22
CA ALA A 22 -7.59 34.11 -11.59
C ALA A 22 -8.54 34.80 -12.59
N PRO A 23 -8.04 35.27 -13.75
CA PRO A 23 -8.91 35.80 -14.79
C PRO A 23 -9.90 34.71 -15.18
N HIS A 24 -11.20 34.98 -15.06
CA HIS A 24 -12.23 34.04 -15.46
C HIS A 24 -12.04 33.68 -16.93
N ARG A 25 -11.76 32.40 -17.23
CA ARG A 25 -12.13 31.86 -18.53
C ARG A 25 -13.64 31.94 -18.63
N ASP A 26 -14.12 32.78 -19.54
CA ASP A 26 -15.50 32.80 -19.96
C ASP A 26 -15.75 31.58 -20.88
N ASP A 27 -15.67 30.39 -20.27
CA ASP A 27 -16.05 29.12 -20.89
C ASP A 27 -17.55 29.22 -21.20
N GLY A 28 -17.87 29.64 -22.43
CA GLY A 28 -19.15 30.23 -22.88
C GLY A 28 -20.41 29.37 -22.72
N LEU A 29 -20.72 29.02 -21.48
CA LEU A 29 -21.80 28.16 -21.03
C LEU A 29 -22.87 29.04 -20.39
N LEU A 30 -23.84 29.47 -21.20
CA LEU A 30 -25.05 30.13 -20.71
C LEU A 30 -25.74 29.23 -19.66
N VAL A 31 -25.61 29.63 -18.39
CA VAL A 31 -26.14 28.87 -17.25
C VAL A 31 -27.67 28.88 -17.31
N THR A 32 -28.25 27.73 -17.63
CA THR A 32 -29.71 27.58 -17.85
C THR A 32 -30.45 27.05 -16.62
N HIS A 33 -29.75 26.62 -15.57
CA HIS A 33 -30.36 26.14 -14.32
C HIS A 33 -29.52 26.46 -13.07
N VAL A 34 -30.19 27.01 -12.04
CA VAL A 34 -29.63 27.44 -10.74
C VAL A 34 -28.77 26.36 -10.06
N ASN A 35 -29.12 25.08 -10.21
CA ASN A 35 -28.38 23.98 -9.59
C ASN A 35 -26.95 23.85 -10.14
N GLN A 36 -26.73 24.17 -11.42
CA GLN A 36 -25.39 24.12 -12.02
C GLN A 36 -24.48 25.20 -11.43
N THR A 37 -25.02 26.37 -11.08
CA THR A 37 -24.31 27.42 -10.34
C THR A 37 -23.85 26.92 -8.97
N GLN A 38 -24.69 26.17 -8.25
CA GLN A 38 -24.36 25.65 -6.92
C GLN A 38 -23.33 24.50 -6.96
N ASP A 39 -23.34 23.65 -7.99
CA ASP A 39 -22.31 22.62 -8.15
C ASP A 39 -20.96 23.21 -8.62
N LEU A 40 -20.97 24.26 -9.46
CA LEU A 40 -19.77 25.06 -9.77
C LEU A 40 -19.17 25.69 -8.49
N LEU A 41 -19.99 26.37 -7.68
CA LEU A 41 -19.56 26.97 -6.41
C LEU A 41 -19.06 25.92 -5.40
N ARG A 42 -19.57 24.69 -5.43
CA ARG A 42 -19.03 23.57 -4.63
C ARG A 42 -17.68 23.05 -5.12
N SER A 43 -17.44 23.06 -6.43
CA SER A 43 -16.13 22.68 -6.98
C SER A 43 -15.02 23.68 -6.65
N GLN A 44 -15.36 24.93 -6.35
CA GLN A 44 -14.45 26.00 -5.94
C GLN A 44 -14.04 25.95 -4.45
N GLY A 45 -14.36 24.87 -3.73
CA GLY A 45 -14.14 24.75 -2.27
C GLY A 45 -12.68 24.71 -1.78
N GLN A 46 -11.69 24.76 -2.67
CA GLN A 46 -10.30 25.04 -2.35
C GLN A 46 -9.74 26.10 -3.32
N ALA A 47 -9.61 27.34 -2.84
CA ALA A 47 -8.75 28.31 -3.49
C ALA A 47 -7.29 27.83 -3.35
N VAL A 48 -6.66 27.46 -4.46
CA VAL A 48 -5.27 26.99 -4.47
C VAL A 48 -4.35 28.17 -4.20
N GLU A 49 -3.88 28.31 -2.97
CA GLU A 49 -2.90 29.34 -2.61
C GLU A 49 -1.53 29.01 -3.23
N TRP A 50 -1.20 29.71 -4.32
CA TRP A 50 0.12 29.70 -4.99
C TRP A 50 1.25 30.36 -4.17
N LYS A 51 1.18 30.28 -2.85
CA LYS A 51 2.27 30.65 -1.91
C LYS A 51 3.43 29.66 -2.06
N SER A 52 4.64 30.04 -1.66
CA SER A 52 5.75 29.08 -1.53
C SER A 52 5.68 28.28 -0.23
N SER A 53 6.66 27.41 0.04
CA SER A 53 6.72 26.68 1.31
C SER A 53 7.01 27.61 2.49
N SER A 54 7.90 28.61 2.32
CA SER A 54 8.15 29.62 3.37
C SER A 54 6.87 30.33 3.81
N ASP A 55 6.12 30.90 2.87
CA ASP A 55 4.96 31.75 3.18
C ASP A 55 3.76 30.91 3.68
N TRP A 56 3.68 29.64 3.24
CA TRP A 56 2.70 28.68 3.74
C TRP A 56 3.04 28.20 5.16
N LEU A 57 4.32 27.95 5.48
CA LEU A 57 4.77 27.56 6.82
C LEU A 57 4.59 28.65 7.88
N LEU A 58 4.53 29.94 7.51
CA LEU A 58 4.12 31.01 8.43
C LEU A 58 2.76 30.72 9.10
N THR A 59 1.87 29.98 8.43
CA THR A 59 0.53 29.62 8.93
C THR A 59 0.35 28.12 9.23
N HIS A 60 1.31 27.27 8.84
CA HIS A 60 1.19 25.81 8.96
C HIS A 60 2.39 25.11 9.63
N SER A 61 3.45 25.81 10.01
CA SER A 61 4.59 25.24 10.77
C SER A 61 4.16 24.69 12.14
N LEU A 62 5.04 23.87 12.73
CA LEU A 62 4.87 23.38 14.10
C LEU A 62 4.75 24.54 15.10
N TYR A 63 5.53 25.61 14.89
CA TYR A 63 5.50 26.80 15.74
C TYR A 63 4.15 27.53 15.66
N SER A 64 3.64 27.84 14.46
CA SER A 64 2.34 28.53 14.32
C SER A 64 1.16 27.63 14.70
N SER A 65 1.31 26.30 14.59
CA SER A 65 0.37 25.31 15.12
C SER A 65 0.41 25.15 16.65
N GLY A 66 1.35 25.82 17.35
CA GLY A 66 1.57 25.69 18.79
C GLY A 66 2.17 24.35 19.23
N LEU A 67 2.66 23.53 18.31
CA LEU A 67 3.17 22.17 18.52
C LEU A 67 4.63 22.20 18.97
N SER A 68 4.85 22.59 20.23
CA SER A 68 6.17 22.64 20.85
C SER A 68 6.21 21.85 22.16
N LEU A 69 7.42 21.47 22.59
CA LEU A 69 7.62 20.78 23.86
C LEU A 69 7.28 21.69 25.07
N SER A 70 7.43 23.01 24.95
CA SER A 70 7.00 23.96 25.98
C SER A 70 5.47 24.09 26.07
N THR A 71 4.74 24.02 24.96
CA THR A 71 3.27 23.91 24.96
C THR A 71 2.85 22.63 25.70
N LEU A 72 3.44 21.49 25.36
CA LEU A 72 3.15 20.20 26.00
C LEU A 72 3.42 20.22 27.52
N LEU A 73 4.54 20.82 27.95
CA LEU A 73 4.87 20.98 29.37
C LEU A 73 3.90 21.92 30.10
N SER A 74 3.40 22.99 29.46
CA SER A 74 2.46 23.93 30.10
C SER A 74 1.07 23.32 30.36
N HIS A 75 0.74 22.19 29.73
CA HIS A 75 -0.43 21.37 30.04
C HIS A 75 -0.19 20.28 31.11
N GLY A 76 1.01 20.19 31.67
CA GLY A 76 1.32 19.26 32.78
C GLY A 76 0.79 19.76 34.13
N THR A 77 0.10 18.91 34.86
CA THR A 77 -0.36 19.22 36.23
C THR A 77 0.73 18.88 37.24
N THR A 78 1.16 19.85 38.04
CA THR A 78 2.12 19.62 39.13
C THR A 78 1.44 19.00 40.34
N LYS A 79 1.92 17.82 40.77
CA LYS A 79 1.65 17.30 42.11
C LYS A 79 2.79 17.66 43.04
N ILE A 80 2.42 18.01 44.27
CA ILE A 80 3.34 18.14 45.40
C ILE A 80 3.11 16.91 46.28
N SER A 81 4.00 15.92 46.18
CA SER A 81 4.10 14.86 47.17
C SER A 81 4.83 15.41 48.40
N ALA A 82 4.20 15.31 49.56
CA ALA A 82 4.87 15.49 50.84
C ALA A 82 5.36 14.12 51.30
N GLU A 83 6.62 13.79 50.98
CA GLU A 83 7.32 12.70 51.65
C GLU A 83 8.03 13.26 52.89
N GLU A 84 7.80 12.62 54.04
CA GLU A 84 8.49 12.94 55.28
C GLU A 84 9.98 12.53 55.14
N ASP A 85 10.90 13.43 55.46
CA ASP A 85 12.36 13.25 55.40
C ASP A 85 13.03 12.96 54.03
N ARG A 86 12.68 13.74 52.97
CA ARG A 86 13.65 14.63 52.26
C ARG A 86 13.08 15.39 51.05
N GLY A 87 12.83 16.69 51.24
CA GLY A 87 12.75 17.68 50.16
C GLY A 87 11.43 17.71 49.36
N LEU A 88 11.13 18.87 48.77
CA LEU A 88 9.90 19.09 47.99
C LEU A 88 10.06 18.63 46.53
N SER A 89 9.81 17.35 46.26
CA SER A 89 9.70 16.83 44.90
C SER A 89 8.45 17.38 44.20
N ARG A 90 8.62 18.29 43.24
CA ARG A 90 7.54 18.74 42.34
C ARG A 90 7.49 17.81 41.13
N GLN A 91 6.52 16.90 41.10
CA GLN A 91 6.37 15.96 39.99
C GLN A 91 5.35 16.50 38.96
N LEU A 92 5.77 16.62 37.71
CA LEU A 92 4.92 17.08 36.61
C LEU A 92 4.19 15.90 35.97
N GLU A 93 2.90 15.71 36.27
CA GLU A 93 2.07 14.72 35.60
C GLU A 93 1.45 15.32 34.33
N ILE A 94 1.94 14.89 33.16
CA ILE A 94 1.26 15.11 31.88
C ILE A 94 0.26 13.97 31.67
N THR A 95 -1.01 14.29 31.43
CA THR A 95 -2.02 13.23 31.26
C THR A 95 -1.77 12.42 29.99
N ALA A 96 -1.97 11.10 30.04
CA ALA A 96 -1.83 10.24 28.87
C ALA A 96 -2.78 10.64 27.71
N ALA A 97 -3.92 11.26 28.03
CA ALA A 97 -4.83 11.81 27.03
C ALA A 97 -4.25 13.03 26.30
N ALA A 98 -3.55 13.94 27.01
CA ALA A 98 -2.85 15.07 26.39
C ALA A 98 -1.72 14.59 25.48
N LEU A 99 -0.91 13.61 25.93
CA LEU A 99 0.13 13.00 25.11
C LEU A 99 -0.44 12.33 23.84
N ILE A 100 -1.57 11.62 23.93
CA ILE A 100 -2.21 11.01 22.75
C ILE A 100 -2.79 12.07 21.81
N HIS A 101 -3.26 13.21 22.33
CA HIS A 101 -3.75 14.30 21.51
C HIS A 101 -2.62 15.03 20.77
N PHE A 102 -1.52 15.32 21.47
CA PHE A 102 -0.35 16.01 20.91
C PHE A 102 0.34 15.19 19.82
N ASP A 103 0.54 13.87 20.04
CA ASP A 103 0.98 12.94 18.99
C ASP A 103 0.08 13.01 17.76
N PHE A 104 -1.24 12.96 17.96
CA PHE A 104 -2.20 12.99 16.84
C PHE A 104 -2.09 14.29 16.04
N GLN A 105 -1.85 15.43 16.69
CA GLN A 105 -1.59 16.70 16.02
C GLN A 105 -0.25 16.69 15.26
N LEU A 106 0.81 16.11 15.81
CA LEU A 106 2.09 15.94 15.12
C LEU A 106 1.97 15.03 13.89
N TYR A 107 1.23 13.92 13.98
CA TYR A 107 0.93 13.07 12.82
C TYR A 107 0.09 13.80 11.76
N GLN A 108 -0.86 14.66 12.17
CA GLN A 108 -1.59 15.51 11.22
C GLN A 108 -0.69 16.55 10.55
N ALA A 109 0.25 17.17 11.27
CA ALA A 109 1.22 18.10 10.68
C ALA A 109 2.13 17.40 9.65
N ILE A 110 2.67 16.22 10.00
CA ILE A 110 3.48 15.42 9.06
C ILE A 110 2.70 15.07 7.79
N GLU A 111 1.43 14.68 7.88
CA GLU A 111 0.61 14.38 6.71
C GLU A 111 0.23 15.62 5.88
N LEU A 112 0.08 16.79 6.51
CA LEU A 112 -0.06 18.07 5.79
C LEU A 112 1.22 18.40 5.01
N TYR A 113 2.40 18.20 5.61
CA TYR A 113 3.69 18.42 4.95
C TYR A 113 3.92 17.42 3.80
N HIS A 114 3.63 16.13 3.99
CA HIS A 114 3.61 15.13 2.90
C HIS A 114 2.57 15.47 1.82
N GLY A 115 1.45 16.10 2.17
CA GLY A 115 0.47 16.66 1.23
C GLY A 115 1.06 17.79 0.39
N ARG A 116 1.74 18.74 1.02
CA ARG A 116 2.39 19.88 0.35
C ARG A 116 3.55 19.45 -0.56
N ILE A 117 4.37 18.49 -0.13
CA ILE A 117 5.42 17.86 -0.97
C ILE A 117 4.80 17.17 -2.19
N ARG A 118 3.66 16.48 -2.04
CA ARG A 118 2.94 15.87 -3.17
C ARG A 118 2.32 16.90 -4.12
N TRP A 119 2.02 18.12 -3.67
CA TRP A 119 1.57 19.22 -4.54
C TRP A 119 2.73 19.82 -5.34
N LEU A 120 3.89 20.08 -4.70
CA LEU A 120 5.10 20.58 -5.38
C LEU A 120 5.64 19.62 -6.47
N ASN A 121 5.40 18.31 -6.34
CA ASN A 121 5.83 17.30 -7.31
C ASN A 121 4.83 17.08 -8.48
N GLN A 122 4.03 18.09 -8.84
CA GLN A 122 3.06 18.04 -9.95
C GLN A 122 3.43 19.03 -11.06
N GLY A 123 3.14 18.64 -12.31
CA GLY A 123 3.33 19.49 -13.49
C GLY A 123 4.73 20.08 -13.62
N SER A 124 4.80 21.31 -14.11
CA SER A 124 6.01 22.13 -14.23
C SER A 124 6.68 22.44 -12.87
N MET A 125 5.94 22.46 -11.76
CA MET A 125 6.51 22.68 -10.42
C MET A 125 7.50 21.57 -10.02
N LYS A 126 7.32 20.36 -10.55
CA LYS A 126 8.24 19.22 -10.37
C LYS A 126 9.59 19.42 -11.09
N VAL A 127 9.63 20.26 -12.13
CA VAL A 127 10.78 20.40 -13.04
C VAL A 127 11.53 21.70 -12.84
N PHE A 128 10.80 22.79 -12.53
CA PHE A 128 11.34 24.13 -12.37
C PHE A 128 11.11 24.71 -10.97
N GLY A 129 10.38 24.02 -10.09
CA GLY A 129 9.88 24.60 -8.84
C GLY A 129 8.74 25.61 -9.07
N LEU A 130 8.35 26.28 -7.99
CA LEU A 130 7.34 27.34 -8.00
C LEU A 130 7.96 28.69 -8.39
N VAL A 131 7.51 29.32 -9.47
CA VAL A 131 8.02 30.61 -9.96
C VAL A 131 7.27 31.77 -9.28
N LYS A 132 7.95 32.51 -8.39
CA LYS A 132 7.42 33.70 -7.69
C LYS A 132 7.48 34.97 -8.55
N GLY A 133 6.74 36.00 -8.13
CA GLY A 133 6.83 37.37 -8.63
C GLY A 133 5.96 37.64 -9.85
N SER A 134 5.64 38.91 -10.09
CA SER A 134 4.64 39.32 -11.08
C SER A 134 5.21 39.63 -12.46
N ARG A 135 6.44 40.16 -12.52
CA ARG A 135 7.18 40.46 -13.75
C ARG A 135 8.43 39.57 -13.78
N VAL A 136 8.44 38.57 -14.67
CA VAL A 136 9.35 37.41 -14.61
C VAL A 136 10.22 37.29 -15.85
N GLY A 137 11.53 37.12 -15.65
CA GLY A 137 12.46 36.74 -16.73
C GLY A 137 12.76 35.24 -16.69
N VAL A 138 13.01 34.63 -17.85
CA VAL A 138 13.51 33.25 -17.96
C VAL A 138 14.71 33.21 -18.89
N ILE A 139 15.85 32.78 -18.37
CA ILE A 139 17.06 32.46 -19.14
C ILE A 139 17.15 30.93 -19.25
N VAL A 140 17.24 30.41 -20.47
CA VAL A 140 17.35 28.98 -20.77
C VAL A 140 18.74 28.69 -21.35
N ASP A 141 19.48 27.78 -20.73
CA ASP A 141 20.71 27.21 -21.28
C ASP A 141 20.43 26.43 -22.57
N THR A 142 20.97 26.92 -23.68
CA THR A 142 20.89 26.31 -25.02
C THR A 142 22.26 25.85 -25.52
N SER A 143 23.15 25.47 -24.60
CA SER A 143 24.40 24.80 -24.95
C SER A 143 24.15 23.46 -25.67
N ASP A 144 25.13 23.01 -26.45
CA ASP A 144 25.05 21.74 -27.19
C ASP A 144 24.97 20.52 -26.23
N VAL A 145 25.35 20.70 -24.96
CA VAL A 145 25.25 19.71 -23.87
C VAL A 145 23.82 19.58 -23.36
N ASN A 146 23.05 20.66 -23.33
CA ASN A 146 21.63 20.63 -22.95
C ASN A 146 20.75 20.28 -24.16
N CYS A 147 20.99 20.90 -25.32
CA CYS A 147 20.23 20.72 -26.56
C CYS A 147 20.66 19.50 -27.40
N THR A 148 21.04 18.39 -26.75
CA THR A 148 21.27 17.12 -27.45
C THR A 148 19.96 16.56 -28.02
N LYS A 149 20.04 15.73 -29.05
CA LYS A 149 18.85 15.17 -29.75
C LYS A 149 17.86 14.48 -28.82
N ASP A 150 18.35 13.86 -27.75
CA ASP A 150 17.54 13.09 -26.81
C ASP A 150 17.01 13.96 -25.64
N ARG A 151 17.72 15.05 -25.26
CA ARG A 151 17.31 15.97 -24.18
C ARG A 151 16.43 17.14 -24.64
N LEU A 152 16.61 17.60 -25.88
CA LEU A 152 15.94 18.79 -26.41
C LEU A 152 14.41 18.65 -26.44
N PRO A 153 13.81 17.53 -26.90
CA PRO A 153 12.34 17.39 -26.92
C PRO A 153 11.73 17.40 -25.51
N ASP A 154 12.40 16.76 -24.54
CA ASP A 154 11.98 16.77 -23.13
C ASP A 154 12.07 18.19 -22.55
N LEU A 155 13.14 18.93 -22.85
CA LEU A 155 13.29 20.32 -22.41
C LEU A 155 12.19 21.22 -23.00
N GLN A 156 11.89 21.07 -24.30
CA GLN A 156 10.83 21.81 -24.97
C GLN A 156 9.46 21.49 -24.38
N SER A 157 9.11 20.21 -24.24
CA SER A 157 7.84 19.79 -23.62
C SER A 157 7.67 20.32 -22.20
N ASN A 158 8.73 20.30 -21.39
CA ASN A 158 8.70 20.83 -20.03
C ASN A 158 8.58 22.37 -20.01
N LEU A 159 9.29 23.08 -20.89
CA LEU A 159 9.18 24.54 -21.00
C LEU A 159 7.80 25.00 -21.50
N LEU A 160 7.17 24.25 -22.42
CA LEU A 160 5.77 24.48 -22.81
C LEU A 160 4.82 24.32 -21.62
N SER A 161 4.98 23.26 -20.81
CA SER A 161 4.19 23.10 -19.57
C SER A 161 4.44 24.23 -18.56
N LEU A 162 5.67 24.76 -18.46
CA LEU A 162 5.97 25.93 -17.62
C LEU A 162 5.26 27.21 -18.12
N ILE A 163 5.22 27.40 -19.45
CA ILE A 163 4.51 28.52 -20.09
C ILE A 163 3.01 28.44 -19.78
N GLU A 164 2.40 27.27 -20.01
CA GLU A 164 0.96 27.06 -19.82
C GLU A 164 0.53 27.13 -18.34
N GLU A 165 1.25 26.49 -17.43
CA GLU A 165 0.83 26.36 -16.02
C GLU A 165 1.19 27.55 -15.13
N GLN A 166 2.39 28.14 -15.29
CA GLN A 166 2.93 29.12 -14.32
C GLN A 166 3.18 30.51 -14.91
N LEU A 167 3.67 30.61 -16.17
CA LEU A 167 3.99 31.90 -16.78
C LEU A 167 2.77 32.62 -17.36
N SER A 168 1.74 31.87 -17.79
CA SER A 168 0.44 32.37 -18.25
C SER A 168 -0.29 33.24 -17.21
N CYS A 169 -0.01 33.05 -15.92
CA CYS A 169 -0.59 33.82 -14.81
C CYS A 169 0.23 35.07 -14.42
N LYS A 170 1.33 35.38 -15.11
CA LYS A 170 2.20 36.52 -14.80
C LYS A 170 1.74 37.79 -15.53
N ARG A 171 2.20 38.96 -15.08
CA ARG A 171 1.88 40.24 -15.75
C ARG A 171 2.81 40.51 -16.92
N GLN A 172 4.11 40.27 -16.73
CA GLN A 172 5.12 40.46 -17.77
C GLN A 172 6.10 39.30 -17.84
N LEU A 173 6.53 38.98 -19.06
CA LEU A 173 7.53 37.96 -19.36
C LEU A 173 8.69 38.52 -20.18
N TYR A 174 9.85 37.92 -20.00
CA TYR A 174 11.05 38.15 -20.81
C TYR A 174 11.80 36.83 -21.00
N LEU A 175 11.99 36.39 -22.25
CA LEU A 175 12.59 35.09 -22.57
C LEU A 175 13.93 35.25 -23.29
N MET A 176 14.94 34.48 -22.84
CA MET A 176 16.29 34.50 -23.40
C MET A 176 16.91 33.09 -23.45
N SER A 177 17.62 32.83 -24.55
CA SER A 177 18.49 31.68 -24.75
C SER A 177 19.95 32.05 -24.44
N CYS A 178 20.67 31.11 -23.82
CA CYS A 178 22.07 31.23 -23.42
C CYS A 178 22.89 30.13 -24.09
N GLY A 179 23.48 30.45 -25.25
CA GLY A 179 24.54 29.65 -25.87
C GLY A 179 25.92 30.31 -25.70
N THR A 180 26.83 30.10 -26.65
CA THR A 180 28.02 30.93 -26.84
C THR A 180 27.64 32.40 -27.02
N GLU A 181 26.59 32.63 -27.81
CA GLU A 181 25.92 33.91 -28.01
C GLU A 181 24.55 33.91 -27.31
N THR A 182 24.11 35.09 -26.87
CA THR A 182 22.85 35.29 -26.16
C THR A 182 21.77 35.83 -27.10
N SER A 183 20.61 35.18 -27.18
CA SER A 183 19.49 35.62 -28.02
C SER A 183 18.19 35.68 -27.21
N SER A 184 17.61 36.88 -27.10
CA SER A 184 16.30 37.11 -26.49
C SER A 184 15.19 37.12 -27.53
N LEU A 185 14.00 36.66 -27.14
CA LEU A 185 12.80 36.68 -28.00
C LEU A 185 12.30 38.11 -28.26
N TRP A 186 12.50 39.00 -27.28
CA TRP A 186 12.13 40.41 -27.35
C TRP A 186 13.29 41.30 -26.90
N ASP A 187 13.28 42.57 -27.27
CA ASP A 187 14.26 43.58 -26.83
C ASP A 187 14.13 43.96 -25.34
N GLY A 188 13.01 43.57 -24.70
CA GLY A 188 12.71 43.83 -23.31
C GLY A 188 11.39 43.16 -22.87
N PRO A 189 10.99 43.28 -21.60
CA PRO A 189 9.79 42.63 -21.08
C PRO A 189 8.51 43.00 -21.83
N ARG A 190 7.60 42.04 -21.99
CA ARG A 190 6.29 42.19 -22.64
C ARG A 190 5.18 41.79 -21.68
N ASP A 191 4.04 42.48 -21.76
CA ASP A 191 2.83 42.08 -21.04
C ASP A 191 2.30 40.73 -21.56
N VAL A 192 1.71 39.93 -20.68
CA VAL A 192 1.20 38.59 -21.03
C VAL A 192 -0.16 38.70 -21.70
N ASP A 193 -0.21 38.34 -22.98
CA ASP A 193 -1.44 38.13 -23.75
C ASP A 193 -1.39 36.78 -24.50
N THR A 194 -2.52 36.34 -25.05
CA THR A 194 -2.63 35.04 -25.74
C THR A 194 -1.77 34.93 -26.99
N PHE A 195 -1.42 36.05 -27.64
CA PHE A 195 -0.55 36.07 -28.81
C PHE A 195 0.93 35.99 -28.38
N ARG A 196 1.33 36.70 -27.32
CA ARG A 196 2.69 36.60 -26.75
C ARG A 196 2.98 35.24 -26.11
N LEU A 197 1.96 34.56 -25.57
CA LEU A 197 2.11 33.16 -25.14
C LEU A 197 2.29 32.21 -26.34
N GLN A 198 1.58 32.42 -27.46
CA GLN A 198 1.81 31.64 -28.69
C GLN A 198 3.18 31.89 -29.31
N GLU A 199 3.63 33.15 -29.33
CA GLU A 199 4.98 33.55 -29.76
C GLU A 199 6.07 32.94 -28.86
N ALA A 200 5.84 32.86 -27.54
CA ALA A 200 6.71 32.17 -26.60
C ALA A 200 6.75 30.64 -26.82
N CYS A 201 5.63 29.99 -27.10
CA CYS A 201 5.60 28.56 -27.42
C CYS A 201 6.37 28.27 -28.74
N GLY A 202 6.12 29.06 -29.79
CA GLY A 202 6.86 28.93 -31.05
C GLY A 202 8.37 29.16 -30.89
N TRP A 203 8.77 30.09 -30.03
CA TRP A 203 10.18 30.29 -29.66
C TRP A 203 10.79 29.09 -28.93
N VAL A 204 10.01 28.39 -28.08
CA VAL A 204 10.45 27.13 -27.45
C VAL A 204 10.64 26.03 -28.51
N ASP A 205 9.73 25.91 -29.47
CA ASP A 205 9.85 24.95 -30.58
C ASP A 205 11.08 25.23 -31.49
N GLU A 206 11.49 26.50 -31.61
CA GLU A 206 12.68 26.94 -32.36
C GLU A 206 14.02 26.84 -31.58
N LEU A 207 14.01 26.36 -30.32
CA LEU A 207 15.25 26.16 -29.56
C LEU A 207 16.14 25.05 -30.13
N GLY A 208 17.46 25.26 -30.03
CA GLY A 208 18.46 24.30 -30.50
C GLY A 208 19.86 24.68 -30.00
N GLY A 209 20.83 23.76 -30.19
CA GLY A 209 22.20 23.92 -29.71
C GLY A 209 22.91 25.14 -30.32
N ARG A 210 23.51 25.96 -29.45
CA ARG A 210 24.24 27.19 -29.79
C ARG A 210 25.63 27.23 -29.14
N GLY A 211 26.29 26.08 -28.99
CA GLY A 211 27.67 25.97 -28.51
C GLY A 211 27.82 25.84 -26.99
N GLY A 212 28.57 26.75 -26.37
CA GLY A 212 28.83 26.80 -24.93
C GLY A 212 27.66 27.37 -24.11
N CYS A 213 27.91 27.67 -22.84
CA CYS A 213 26.97 28.28 -21.92
C CYS A 213 27.54 29.61 -21.36
N ASN A 214 27.33 30.72 -22.07
CA ASN A 214 27.85 32.03 -21.72
C ASN A 214 26.93 32.78 -20.72
N LEU A 215 26.78 32.19 -19.53
CA LEU A 215 25.88 32.69 -18.49
C LEU A 215 26.24 34.12 -18.02
N LEU A 216 27.52 34.48 -17.98
CA LEU A 216 27.95 35.83 -17.59
C LEU A 216 27.48 36.88 -18.61
N GLN A 217 27.47 36.55 -19.90
CA GLN A 217 26.87 37.42 -20.91
C GLN A 217 25.35 37.41 -20.83
N ALA A 218 24.70 36.26 -20.59
CA ALA A 218 23.24 36.22 -20.44
C ALA A 218 22.75 37.07 -19.27
N LEU A 219 23.45 37.02 -18.13
CA LEU A 219 23.21 37.88 -16.98
C LEU A 219 23.46 39.36 -17.32
N LYS A 220 24.57 39.71 -17.99
CA LYS A 220 24.85 41.10 -18.41
C LYS A 220 23.81 41.65 -19.39
N THR A 221 23.39 40.85 -20.37
CA THR A 221 22.37 41.22 -21.36
C THR A 221 21.01 41.38 -20.67
N GLY A 222 20.57 40.40 -19.88
CA GLY A 222 19.30 40.48 -19.16
C GLY A 222 19.25 41.68 -18.21
N LEU A 223 20.16 41.73 -17.24
CA LEU A 223 20.21 42.77 -16.21
C LEU A 223 20.47 44.17 -16.78
N GLY A 224 21.25 44.27 -17.87
CA GLY A 224 21.68 45.53 -18.47
C GLY A 224 20.73 46.13 -19.51
N LEU A 225 20.05 45.30 -20.32
CA LEU A 225 19.19 45.79 -21.43
C LEU A 225 17.69 45.70 -21.12
N GLY A 226 17.24 44.74 -20.31
CA GLY A 226 15.80 44.50 -20.09
C GLY A 226 15.29 44.67 -18.65
N CYS A 227 16.12 44.45 -17.63
CA CYS A 227 15.62 44.04 -16.30
C CYS A 227 15.69 45.08 -15.17
N THR A 228 15.59 46.39 -15.45
CA THR A 228 15.25 47.36 -14.38
C THR A 228 13.80 47.25 -13.90
N GLN A 229 12.98 46.41 -14.56
CA GLN A 229 11.55 46.25 -14.31
C GLN A 229 11.15 44.85 -13.82
N LEU A 230 12.04 43.85 -13.75
CA LEU A 230 11.66 42.47 -13.38
C LEU A 230 11.80 42.20 -11.87
N ASP A 231 10.76 41.58 -11.30
CA ASP A 231 10.70 41.21 -9.88
C ASP A 231 11.41 39.88 -9.61
N SER A 232 11.40 38.96 -10.58
CA SER A 232 12.10 37.67 -10.49
C SER A 232 12.76 37.27 -11.81
N LEU A 233 13.87 36.53 -11.71
CA LEU A 233 14.63 35.98 -12.83
C LEU A 233 14.87 34.49 -12.61
N VAL A 234 14.24 33.67 -13.44
CA VAL A 234 14.44 32.22 -13.51
C VAL A 234 15.62 31.92 -14.42
N ILE A 235 16.53 31.04 -14.00
CA ILE A 235 17.70 30.63 -14.78
C ILE A 235 17.71 29.10 -14.85
N VAL A 236 17.53 28.52 -16.03
CA VAL A 236 17.52 27.07 -16.26
C VAL A 236 18.86 26.63 -16.86
N LEU A 237 19.64 25.84 -16.11
CA LEU A 237 20.98 25.35 -16.48
C LEU A 237 21.01 23.83 -16.62
N GLY A 238 21.38 23.34 -17.80
CA GLY A 238 21.58 21.91 -18.10
C GLY A 238 23.04 21.50 -18.31
N SER A 239 23.98 22.45 -18.36
CA SER A 239 25.43 22.29 -18.40
C SER A 239 26.16 23.05 -17.28
N SER A 240 27.49 23.01 -17.26
CA SER A 240 28.31 23.99 -16.52
C SER A 240 28.42 25.28 -17.37
N PRO A 241 28.41 26.49 -16.78
CA PRO A 241 28.78 27.73 -17.48
C PRO A 241 30.25 27.75 -17.93
N ASP A 242 30.56 28.46 -19.02
CA ASP A 242 31.95 28.53 -19.55
C ASP A 242 32.87 29.49 -18.75
N GLN A 243 32.31 30.28 -17.83
CA GLN A 243 33.05 31.27 -17.04
C GLN A 243 33.50 30.71 -15.69
N THR A 244 34.61 31.24 -15.16
CA THR A 244 35.04 30.91 -13.80
C THR A 244 33.97 31.32 -12.80
N ALA A 245 33.74 30.46 -11.80
CA ALA A 245 32.66 30.63 -10.84
C ALA A 245 32.79 31.96 -10.08
N ASP A 246 34.01 32.35 -9.69
CA ASP A 246 34.26 33.63 -9.01
C ASP A 246 33.85 34.84 -9.86
N ALA A 247 34.13 34.85 -11.17
CA ALA A 247 33.73 35.94 -12.05
C ALA A 247 32.20 36.03 -12.26
N LEU A 248 31.48 34.91 -12.10
CA LEU A 248 30.02 34.89 -12.06
C LEU A 248 29.51 35.42 -10.71
N PHE A 249 30.02 34.91 -9.58
CA PHE A 249 29.59 35.31 -8.24
C PHE A 249 29.92 36.77 -7.93
N ASP A 250 31.09 37.28 -8.33
CA ASP A 250 31.46 38.68 -8.19
C ASP A 250 30.49 39.58 -8.97
N TYR A 251 30.22 39.26 -10.24
CA TYR A 251 29.31 40.07 -11.05
C TYR A 251 27.89 40.05 -10.48
N VAL A 252 27.40 38.89 -10.05
CA VAL A 252 26.07 38.70 -9.45
C VAL A 252 25.96 39.44 -8.10
N GLY A 253 26.93 39.27 -7.20
CA GLY A 253 26.94 39.90 -5.89
C GLY A 253 27.00 41.43 -5.96
N HIS A 254 27.77 41.99 -6.90
CA HIS A 254 27.83 43.44 -7.09
C HIS A 254 26.60 44.02 -7.82
N SER A 255 25.94 43.24 -8.70
CA SER A 255 24.86 43.77 -9.56
C SER A 255 23.45 43.56 -9.02
N ILE A 256 23.23 42.57 -8.14
CA ILE A 256 21.89 42.04 -7.81
C ILE A 256 21.57 42.12 -6.30
N LEU A 257 22.20 43.07 -5.60
CA LEU A 257 21.91 43.38 -4.18
C LEU A 257 20.44 43.83 -3.99
N GLY A 258 19.56 42.88 -3.67
CA GLY A 258 18.20 43.10 -3.18
C GLY A 258 17.16 43.59 -4.20
N ARG A 259 17.44 43.51 -5.52
CA ARG A 259 16.58 44.12 -6.56
C ARG A 259 15.63 43.16 -7.29
N THR A 260 16.03 41.90 -7.47
CA THR A 260 15.29 40.90 -8.27
C THR A 260 15.50 39.53 -7.65
N LEU A 261 14.42 38.78 -7.41
CA LEU A 261 14.47 37.44 -6.83
C LEU A 261 15.00 36.43 -7.87
N ILE A 262 16.22 35.93 -7.69
CA ILE A 262 16.77 34.90 -8.57
C ILE A 262 16.29 33.50 -8.15
N HIS A 263 15.95 32.70 -9.16
CA HIS A 263 15.51 31.31 -9.00
C HIS A 263 16.27 30.42 -9.99
N VAL A 264 17.23 29.64 -9.50
CA VAL A 264 18.13 28.85 -10.35
C VAL A 264 17.69 27.39 -10.38
N VAL A 265 17.38 26.90 -11.57
CA VAL A 265 16.98 25.52 -11.85
C VAL A 265 18.15 24.78 -12.48
N SER A 266 18.58 23.66 -11.88
CA SER A 266 19.40 22.68 -12.56
C SER A 266 18.49 21.67 -13.26
N TYR A 267 18.56 21.61 -14.58
CA TYR A 267 17.74 20.73 -15.42
C TYR A 267 18.58 19.56 -15.91
N CYS A 268 18.42 18.40 -15.27
CA CYS A 268 19.05 17.13 -15.67
C CYS A 268 20.59 17.19 -15.78
N SER A 269 21.26 18.06 -15.01
CA SER A 269 22.72 18.12 -15.00
C SER A 269 23.31 17.03 -14.12
N ILE A 270 24.19 16.21 -14.69
CA ILE A 270 24.97 15.18 -13.99
C ILE A 270 26.27 15.80 -13.40
N SER A 271 26.55 17.07 -13.70
CA SER A 271 27.76 17.79 -13.27
C SER A 271 27.61 18.27 -11.82
N PRO A 272 28.41 17.76 -10.85
CA PRO A 272 28.40 18.29 -9.48
C PRO A 272 28.87 19.75 -9.43
N LEU A 273 29.67 20.19 -10.42
CA LEU A 273 30.08 21.58 -10.57
C LEU A 273 28.89 22.50 -10.94
N THR A 274 27.98 22.04 -11.81
CA THR A 274 26.73 22.77 -12.09
C THR A 274 25.89 22.88 -10.83
N ILE A 275 25.71 21.77 -10.09
CA ILE A 275 24.91 21.74 -8.86
C ILE A 275 25.49 22.69 -7.79
N ALA A 276 26.81 22.69 -7.60
CA ALA A 276 27.48 23.62 -6.70
C ALA A 276 27.33 25.09 -7.15
N THR A 277 27.44 25.37 -8.46
CA THR A 277 27.21 26.70 -9.01
C THR A 277 25.76 27.16 -8.81
N VAL A 278 24.79 26.27 -8.99
CA VAL A 278 23.35 26.53 -8.81
C VAL A 278 23.03 26.89 -7.35
N LYS A 279 23.54 26.11 -6.38
CA LYS A 279 23.36 26.39 -4.95
C LYS A 279 24.04 27.70 -4.54
N ARG A 280 25.32 27.88 -4.88
CA ARG A 280 26.07 29.08 -4.51
C ARG A 280 25.57 30.36 -5.20
N LEU A 281 24.98 30.26 -6.40
CA LEU A 281 24.26 31.38 -7.02
C LEU A 281 23.03 31.77 -6.20
N ALA A 282 22.24 30.81 -5.72
CA ALA A 282 21.09 31.08 -4.84
C ALA A 282 21.54 31.69 -3.50
N GLU A 283 22.60 31.16 -2.88
CA GLU A 283 23.19 31.70 -1.65
C GLU A 283 23.64 33.16 -1.80
N VAL A 284 24.47 33.46 -2.82
CA VAL A 284 25.00 34.81 -3.09
C VAL A 284 23.90 35.83 -3.44
N THR A 285 22.78 35.38 -4.00
CA THR A 285 21.64 36.24 -4.37
C THR A 285 20.57 36.34 -3.29
N GLN A 286 20.64 35.53 -2.21
CA GLN A 286 19.51 35.24 -1.33
C GLN A 286 18.26 34.76 -2.11
N GLY A 287 18.50 34.06 -3.23
CA GLY A 287 17.51 33.50 -4.12
C GLY A 287 17.09 32.08 -3.73
N ARG A 288 16.57 31.33 -4.70
CA ARG A 288 16.13 29.93 -4.53
C ARG A 288 16.79 28.99 -5.53
N HIS A 289 16.91 27.72 -5.17
CA HIS A 289 17.40 26.65 -6.03
C HIS A 289 16.37 25.52 -6.23
N HIS A 290 16.42 24.88 -7.38
CA HIS A 290 15.67 23.66 -7.69
C HIS A 290 16.51 22.74 -8.56
N ILE A 291 16.67 21.48 -8.17
CA ILE A 291 17.53 20.50 -8.86
C ILE A 291 16.64 19.33 -9.30
N PHE A 292 16.36 19.28 -10.60
CA PHE A 292 15.53 18.26 -11.22
C PHE A 292 16.39 17.24 -11.98
N SER A 293 16.17 15.95 -11.72
CA SER A 293 16.86 14.85 -12.38
C SER A 293 15.88 13.91 -13.09
N ALA A 294 15.81 13.97 -14.42
CA ALA A 294 14.95 13.07 -15.20
C ALA A 294 15.34 11.59 -15.04
N SER A 295 16.61 11.28 -14.76
CA SER A 295 17.10 9.91 -14.55
C SER A 295 16.56 9.26 -13.26
N LEU A 296 16.30 10.07 -12.22
CA LEU A 296 15.68 9.63 -10.97
C LEU A 296 14.17 9.89 -10.96
N GLY A 297 13.67 10.77 -11.84
CA GLY A 297 12.26 11.16 -11.91
C GLY A 297 11.77 11.93 -10.68
N VAL A 298 12.68 12.47 -9.87
CA VAL A 298 12.46 13.10 -8.55
C VAL A 298 13.28 14.40 -8.49
N VAL A 299 12.89 15.31 -7.60
CA VAL A 299 13.65 16.53 -7.27
C VAL A 299 14.70 16.17 -6.21
N ASP A 300 15.98 16.31 -6.54
CA ASP A 300 17.08 15.88 -5.66
C ASP A 300 17.30 16.84 -4.49
N SER A 301 17.12 18.14 -4.72
CA SER A 301 17.30 19.20 -3.73
C SER A 301 16.64 20.49 -4.21
N SER A 302 15.88 21.17 -3.35
CA SER A 302 15.23 22.44 -3.65
C SER A 302 14.80 23.14 -2.37
N THR A 303 14.96 24.47 -2.33
CA THR A 303 14.67 25.31 -1.16
C THR A 303 13.25 25.09 -0.61
N ASP A 304 12.26 24.98 -1.50
CA ASP A 304 10.85 24.79 -1.13
C ASP A 304 10.52 23.36 -0.61
N LEU A 305 11.38 22.37 -0.85
CA LEU A 305 11.25 21.02 -0.29
C LEU A 305 12.06 20.85 1.00
N GLU A 306 13.25 21.43 1.06
CA GLU A 306 14.14 21.39 2.23
C GLU A 306 13.46 21.98 3.48
N LEU A 307 12.73 23.10 3.33
CA LEU A 307 11.92 23.71 4.39
C LEU A 307 10.77 22.82 4.91
N LEU A 308 10.23 21.90 4.08
CA LEU A 308 9.20 20.96 4.51
C LEU A 308 9.82 19.73 5.18
N TRP A 309 11.00 19.29 4.72
CA TRP A 309 11.72 18.17 5.34
C TRP A 309 12.29 18.51 6.73
N THR A 310 12.73 19.75 6.98
CA THR A 310 13.15 20.19 8.32
C THR A 310 11.99 20.18 9.32
N GLU A 311 10.81 20.68 8.94
CA GLU A 311 9.59 20.61 9.76
C GLU A 311 9.15 19.15 10.01
N ILE A 312 9.22 18.27 9.00
CA ILE A 312 8.97 16.82 9.17
C ILE A 312 9.98 16.19 10.14
N LYS A 313 11.26 16.58 10.10
CA LYS A 313 12.31 16.10 11.02
C LYS A 313 12.00 16.54 12.46
N ALA A 314 11.74 17.83 12.67
CA ALA A 314 11.37 18.37 13.98
C ALA A 314 10.10 17.71 14.56
N ALA A 315 9.09 17.44 13.73
CA ALA A 315 7.88 16.74 14.16
C ALA A 315 8.17 15.30 14.65
N ARG A 316 9.09 14.58 13.98
CA ARG A 316 9.52 13.23 14.37
C ARG A 316 10.37 13.24 15.64
N GLU A 317 11.23 14.24 15.82
CA GLU A 317 11.99 14.43 17.06
C GLU A 317 11.06 14.72 18.25
N LEU A 318 10.02 15.56 18.07
CA LEU A 318 8.98 15.78 19.08
C LEU A 318 8.20 14.50 19.44
N LEU A 319 7.88 13.64 18.45
CA LEU A 319 7.30 12.32 18.72
C LEU A 319 8.26 11.42 19.54
N GLY A 320 9.56 11.44 19.24
CA GLY A 320 10.58 10.76 20.05
C GLY A 320 10.57 11.22 21.51
N HIS A 321 10.41 12.52 21.74
CA HIS A 321 10.27 13.08 23.10
C HIS A 321 8.98 12.64 23.80
N THR A 322 7.83 12.54 23.10
CA THR A 322 6.59 12.03 23.72
C THR A 322 6.65 10.53 24.05
N GLU A 323 7.35 9.73 23.25
CA GLU A 323 7.62 8.33 23.58
C GLU A 323 8.55 8.18 24.78
N ALA A 324 9.58 9.02 24.90
CA ALA A 324 10.47 9.03 26.08
C ALA A 324 9.71 9.40 27.37
N LEU A 325 8.79 10.37 27.30
CA LEU A 325 7.88 10.73 28.39
C LEU A 325 6.98 9.55 28.78
N ARG A 326 6.36 8.86 27.82
CA ARG A 326 5.52 7.67 28.08
C ARG A 326 6.28 6.50 28.70
N GLN A 327 7.57 6.37 28.39
CA GLN A 327 8.44 5.31 28.93
C GLN A 327 8.99 5.67 30.33
N GLY A 328 8.62 6.82 30.92
CA GLY A 328 9.07 7.25 32.24
C GLY A 328 10.56 7.64 32.30
N ARG A 329 11.23 7.79 31.16
CA ARG A 329 12.69 8.00 31.08
C ARG A 329 13.14 9.40 31.46
N LEU A 330 12.21 10.32 31.72
CA LEU A 330 12.50 11.66 32.25
C LEU A 330 12.51 11.73 33.79
N GLY A 331 12.61 10.57 34.48
CA GLY A 331 12.55 10.48 35.94
C GLY A 331 13.74 11.09 36.69
N ASP A 332 14.93 11.13 36.09
CA ASP A 332 16.16 11.60 36.76
C ASP A 332 16.46 13.11 36.55
N MET A 333 15.72 13.81 35.69
CA MET A 333 15.81 15.28 35.60
C MET A 333 14.92 15.93 36.65
N THR A 334 15.44 16.05 37.87
CA THR A 334 14.85 16.89 38.92
C THR A 334 14.90 18.36 38.51
N VAL A 335 13.86 18.84 37.82
CA VAL A 335 13.69 20.27 37.51
C VAL A 335 13.40 21.01 38.82
N THR A 336 14.45 21.45 39.51
CA THR A 336 14.36 22.31 40.70
C THR A 336 13.87 23.69 40.29
N VAL A 337 12.55 23.86 40.20
CA VAL A 337 11.89 25.14 39.91
C VAL A 337 12.05 26.10 41.10
N VAL A 338 13.25 26.66 41.22
CA VAL A 338 13.48 27.97 41.84
C VAL A 338 12.82 29.02 40.92
N GLY A 339 12.29 30.09 41.50
CA GLY A 339 11.39 30.99 40.77
C GLY A 339 12.08 31.90 39.75
N GLN A 340 11.37 32.15 38.64
CA GLN A 340 11.54 33.31 37.74
C GLN A 340 12.84 33.41 36.92
N GLN A 341 13.25 32.35 36.23
CA GLN A 341 13.93 32.45 34.93
C GLN A 341 13.72 31.15 34.13
N ILE A 342 13.03 31.21 32.99
CA ILE A 342 12.72 30.06 32.12
C ILE A 342 13.27 30.26 30.69
N SER A 343 13.59 31.51 30.32
CA SER A 343 13.87 31.92 28.94
C SER A 343 15.34 32.16 28.60
N THR A 344 16.28 31.81 29.50
CA THR A 344 17.72 32.14 29.34
C THR A 344 18.70 31.03 29.73
N GLU A 345 18.23 29.87 30.22
CA GLU A 345 19.09 28.72 30.56
C GLU A 345 18.86 27.49 29.67
N LEU A 346 18.13 27.65 28.55
CA LEU A 346 18.00 26.59 27.54
C LEU A 346 19.16 26.60 26.54
N ASP A 347 19.73 27.79 26.25
CA ASP A 347 20.79 27.98 25.24
C ASP A 347 22.19 27.54 25.72
N SER A 348 22.33 27.12 26.98
CA SER A 348 23.61 26.68 27.57
C SER A 348 23.87 25.17 27.48
N PHE A 349 22.92 24.38 26.95
CA PHE A 349 23.07 22.92 26.77
C PHE A 349 23.90 22.55 25.54
N SER A 350 25.16 22.99 25.49
CA SER A 350 26.17 22.52 24.52
C SER A 350 26.68 21.11 24.86
N LEU A 351 25.77 20.13 24.80
CA LEU A 351 26.11 18.72 24.93
C LEU A 351 27.07 18.32 23.80
N SER A 352 28.31 18.00 24.17
CA SER A 352 29.30 17.41 23.26
C SER A 352 28.74 16.10 22.67
N PRO A 353 28.99 15.77 21.39
CA PRO A 353 28.34 14.66 20.69
C PRO A 353 28.88 13.28 21.13
N SER A 354 28.58 12.90 22.37
CA SER A 354 28.65 11.53 22.86
C SER A 354 27.24 10.95 22.89
N LEU A 355 26.89 10.21 21.84
CA LEU A 355 25.59 9.56 21.71
C LEU A 355 25.30 8.69 22.95
N PRO A 356 24.15 8.85 23.63
CA PRO A 356 23.83 8.03 24.78
C PRO A 356 23.64 6.57 24.35
N ARG A 357 24.30 5.65 25.07
CA ARG A 357 24.27 4.21 24.75
C ARG A 357 22.83 3.70 24.67
N PRO A 358 22.40 3.04 23.57
CA PRO A 358 21.05 2.53 23.48
C PRO A 358 20.76 1.53 24.61
N PRO A 359 19.67 1.67 25.39
CA PRO A 359 19.46 0.91 26.63
C PRO A 359 19.34 -0.61 26.43
N ILE A 360 19.21 -1.07 25.19
CA ILE A 360 19.21 -2.48 24.79
C ILE A 360 20.61 -3.11 24.94
N HIS A 361 21.71 -2.34 24.85
CA HIS A 361 23.07 -2.89 24.81
C HIS A 361 23.46 -3.63 26.11
N ASN A 362 22.86 -3.27 27.25
CA ASN A 362 23.09 -3.92 28.55
C ASN A 362 22.23 -5.19 28.77
N VAL A 363 21.34 -5.52 27.83
CA VAL A 363 20.45 -6.68 27.90
C VAL A 363 21.09 -7.88 27.18
N PRO A 364 20.90 -9.14 27.63
CA PRO A 364 21.30 -10.34 26.88
C PRO A 364 20.80 -10.36 25.43
N LEU A 365 21.44 -11.14 24.56
CA LEU A 365 21.05 -11.28 23.16
C LEU A 365 19.69 -11.99 23.04
N ASN A 366 18.77 -11.42 22.25
CA ASN A 366 17.52 -12.04 21.87
C ASN A 366 17.68 -12.78 20.53
N ILE A 367 18.30 -13.96 20.60
CA ILE A 367 18.67 -14.76 19.44
C ILE A 367 17.40 -15.31 18.76
N LYS A 368 17.17 -14.90 17.51
CA LYS A 368 16.00 -15.31 16.73
C LYS A 368 16.17 -16.76 16.26
N PRO A 369 15.10 -17.58 16.22
CA PRO A 369 15.18 -18.96 15.76
C PRO A 369 15.65 -19.02 14.29
N PRO A 370 16.41 -20.06 13.90
CA PRO A 370 16.98 -20.17 12.56
C PRO A 370 15.88 -20.23 11.50
N GLY A 371 15.80 -19.19 10.66
CA GLY A 371 14.85 -19.10 9.55
C GLY A 371 15.30 -19.84 8.29
N VAL A 372 14.61 -19.56 7.17
CA VAL A 372 14.94 -20.04 5.82
C VAL A 372 16.44 -19.81 5.51
N PRO A 373 17.16 -20.78 4.92
CA PRO A 373 18.58 -20.63 4.62
C PRO A 373 18.84 -19.39 3.74
N PRO A 374 19.80 -18.52 4.12
CA PRO A 374 20.03 -17.25 3.45
C PRO A 374 20.65 -17.44 2.06
N SER A 375 20.08 -16.75 1.07
CA SER A 375 20.57 -16.69 -0.31
C SER A 375 20.96 -15.27 -0.68
N SER A 376 22.07 -15.10 -1.43
CA SER A 376 22.46 -13.83 -2.03
C SER A 376 21.38 -13.28 -2.96
N SER A 377 21.39 -11.99 -3.30
CA SER A 377 20.46 -11.48 -4.33
C SER A 377 20.70 -12.11 -5.69
N ALA A 378 21.96 -12.37 -6.06
CA ALA A 378 22.31 -13.05 -7.31
C ALA A 378 21.72 -14.47 -7.39
N ASP A 379 21.85 -15.27 -6.32
CA ASP A 379 21.30 -16.63 -6.26
C ASP A 379 19.77 -16.65 -6.15
N TRP A 380 19.20 -15.67 -5.45
CA TRP A 380 17.76 -15.50 -5.37
C TRP A 380 17.16 -15.11 -6.73
N LEU A 381 17.83 -14.23 -7.49
CA LEU A 381 17.46 -13.82 -8.85
C LEU A 381 17.54 -14.96 -9.86
N ARG A 382 18.40 -15.97 -9.68
CA ARG A 382 18.37 -17.21 -10.51
C ARG A 382 17.01 -17.91 -10.50
N ASN A 383 16.21 -17.70 -9.45
CA ASN A 383 14.85 -18.26 -9.30
C ASN A 383 13.72 -17.21 -9.43
N HIS A 384 14.02 -15.92 -9.27
CA HIS A 384 13.01 -14.85 -9.17
C HIS A 384 13.12 -13.73 -10.23
N GLY A 385 14.27 -13.56 -10.87
CA GLY A 385 14.49 -12.56 -11.92
C GLY A 385 13.70 -12.82 -13.20
N LEU A 386 13.64 -11.84 -14.09
CA LEU A 386 12.76 -11.85 -15.28
C LEU A 386 13.04 -13.04 -16.19
N LYS A 387 14.32 -13.37 -16.41
CA LYS A 387 14.75 -14.53 -17.21
C LYS A 387 14.30 -15.86 -16.61
N ALA A 388 14.33 -16.00 -15.28
CA ALA A 388 13.87 -17.20 -14.57
C ALA A 388 12.35 -17.37 -14.66
N LYS A 389 11.60 -16.25 -14.60
CA LYS A 389 10.14 -16.24 -14.78
C LYS A 389 9.67 -16.27 -16.25
N ARG A 390 10.60 -16.31 -17.22
CA ARG A 390 10.34 -16.22 -18.68
C ARG A 390 9.63 -14.93 -19.10
N LEU A 391 9.83 -13.84 -18.36
CA LEU A 391 9.25 -12.51 -18.59
C LEU A 391 10.13 -11.60 -19.46
N GLY A 392 11.02 -12.18 -20.27
CA GLY A 392 11.76 -11.42 -21.28
C GLY A 392 10.84 -11.02 -22.43
N LEU A 393 10.69 -9.72 -22.72
CA LEU A 393 9.78 -9.24 -23.77
C LEU A 393 10.00 -9.97 -25.11
N TYR A 394 11.26 -10.06 -25.55
CA TYR A 394 11.66 -10.76 -26.77
C TYR A 394 11.36 -12.28 -26.74
N GLN A 395 11.24 -12.90 -25.57
CA GLN A 395 10.83 -14.31 -25.43
C GLN A 395 9.31 -14.49 -25.50
N VAL A 396 8.54 -13.47 -25.10
CA VAL A 396 7.07 -13.46 -25.19
C VAL A 396 6.62 -13.11 -26.61
N LEU A 397 7.34 -12.23 -27.31
CA LEU A 397 7.03 -11.84 -28.69
C LEU A 397 7.54 -12.85 -29.75
N SER A 398 8.57 -13.66 -29.45
CA SER A 398 9.22 -14.50 -30.47
C SER A 398 8.34 -15.53 -31.17
N PRO A 399 7.27 -16.12 -30.58
CA PRO A 399 6.38 -17.03 -31.32
C PRO A 399 5.64 -16.36 -32.48
N ASN A 400 5.48 -15.03 -32.43
CA ASN A 400 4.70 -14.26 -33.39
C ASN A 400 5.54 -13.18 -34.11
N ALA A 401 6.87 -13.23 -34.01
CA ALA A 401 7.79 -12.27 -34.60
C ALA A 401 8.44 -12.84 -35.88
N TYR A 402 8.07 -12.27 -37.02
CA TYR A 402 8.51 -12.69 -38.34
C TYR A 402 9.62 -11.77 -38.86
N SER A 403 10.77 -12.32 -39.24
CA SER A 403 11.83 -11.56 -39.90
C SER A 403 11.35 -10.99 -41.24
N LEU A 404 11.80 -9.79 -41.60
CA LEU A 404 11.64 -9.27 -42.96
C LEU A 404 12.41 -10.18 -43.93
N LEU A 405 11.79 -10.58 -45.04
CA LEU A 405 12.43 -11.35 -46.11
C LEU A 405 12.57 -10.48 -47.35
N GLU A 406 13.76 -10.41 -47.92
CA GLU A 406 14.03 -9.70 -49.17
C GLU A 406 14.44 -10.70 -50.26
N GLY A 407 13.71 -10.68 -51.38
CA GLY A 407 13.97 -11.54 -52.53
C GLY A 407 14.25 -10.70 -53.77
N PHE A 408 15.41 -10.90 -54.41
CA PHE A 408 15.67 -10.31 -55.72
C PHE A 408 14.88 -11.06 -56.80
N VAL A 409 14.01 -10.36 -57.52
CA VAL A 409 13.17 -10.92 -58.60
C VAL A 409 13.83 -10.59 -59.94
N PRO A 410 14.50 -11.56 -60.62
CA PRO A 410 15.34 -11.25 -61.78
C PRO A 410 14.56 -10.67 -62.96
N ILE A 411 13.32 -11.11 -63.15
CA ILE A 411 12.41 -10.65 -64.23
C ILE A 411 12.01 -9.17 -64.05
N LEU A 412 12.02 -8.66 -62.81
CA LEU A 412 11.72 -7.27 -62.49
C LEU A 412 12.98 -6.41 -62.29
N ASN A 413 14.17 -7.02 -62.29
CA ASN A 413 15.46 -6.43 -61.95
C ASN A 413 15.44 -5.61 -60.64
N LYS A 414 14.70 -6.08 -59.64
CA LYS A 414 14.43 -5.38 -58.37
C LYS A 414 14.42 -6.34 -57.19
N THR A 415 14.93 -5.87 -56.06
CA THR A 415 14.69 -6.50 -54.74
C THR A 415 13.27 -6.18 -54.30
N VAL A 416 12.55 -7.20 -53.82
CA VAL A 416 11.18 -7.09 -53.30
C VAL A 416 11.18 -7.61 -51.87
N SER A 417 10.73 -6.78 -50.93
CA SER A 417 10.62 -7.15 -49.51
C SER A 417 9.23 -7.70 -49.16
N SER A 418 9.18 -8.54 -48.12
CA SER A 418 7.93 -9.12 -47.61
C SER A 418 7.00 -8.03 -47.07
N THR A 419 5.83 -7.87 -47.69
CA THR A 419 4.84 -6.86 -47.31
C THR A 419 4.23 -7.14 -45.94
N VAL A 420 4.18 -6.12 -45.08
CA VAL A 420 3.54 -6.20 -43.77
C VAL A 420 2.02 -6.22 -43.95
N HIS A 421 1.32 -7.12 -43.26
CA HIS A 421 -0.14 -7.10 -43.27
C HIS A 421 -0.64 -5.96 -42.35
N GLU A 422 -0.75 -4.75 -42.91
CA GLU A 422 -0.86 -3.46 -42.19
C GLU A 422 -1.83 -3.45 -41.00
N LYS A 423 -2.97 -4.12 -41.16
CA LYS A 423 -4.09 -4.20 -40.21
C LYS A 423 -3.90 -5.20 -39.06
N ALA A 424 -2.79 -5.93 -39.04
CA ALA A 424 -2.54 -7.03 -38.09
C ALA A 424 -1.10 -7.12 -37.56
N MET A 425 -0.13 -6.46 -38.22
CA MET A 425 1.29 -6.55 -37.86
C MET A 425 1.92 -5.16 -37.66
N VAL A 426 2.83 -5.08 -36.70
CA VAL A 426 3.63 -3.89 -36.36
C VAL A 426 5.11 -4.23 -36.53
N GLN A 427 5.87 -3.29 -37.09
CA GLN A 427 7.33 -3.38 -37.13
C GLN A 427 7.90 -3.01 -35.76
N PHE A 428 8.73 -3.88 -35.21
CA PHE A 428 9.27 -3.75 -33.86
C PHE A 428 10.77 -4.06 -33.87
N GLU A 429 11.57 -3.23 -33.19
CA GLU A 429 13.02 -3.39 -33.11
C GLU A 429 13.40 -4.51 -32.13
N TRP A 430 14.19 -5.46 -32.61
CA TRP A 430 14.64 -6.61 -31.85
C TRP A 430 15.98 -6.34 -31.14
N HIS A 431 16.34 -7.17 -30.16
CA HIS A 431 17.56 -6.97 -29.34
C HIS A 431 18.89 -7.13 -30.09
N ASP A 432 18.84 -7.47 -31.38
CA ASP A 432 19.96 -7.59 -32.31
C ASP A 432 20.00 -6.40 -33.31
N GLY A 433 19.15 -5.38 -33.11
CA GLY A 433 18.99 -4.23 -34.01
C GLY A 433 18.17 -4.54 -35.28
N THR A 434 17.68 -5.78 -35.46
CA THR A 434 16.86 -6.13 -36.63
C THR A 434 15.40 -5.75 -36.42
N VAL A 435 14.74 -5.22 -37.45
CA VAL A 435 13.30 -4.95 -37.43
C VAL A 435 12.54 -6.22 -37.78
N LYS A 436 11.59 -6.61 -36.94
CA LYS A 436 10.74 -7.79 -37.14
C LYS A 436 9.26 -7.39 -37.19
N ASN A 437 8.49 -8.06 -38.03
CA ASN A 437 7.05 -7.89 -38.16
C ASN A 437 6.38 -8.75 -37.09
N VAL A 438 5.79 -8.12 -36.06
CA VAL A 438 5.21 -8.82 -34.92
C VAL A 438 3.68 -8.75 -34.99
N HIS A 439 3.02 -9.88 -34.81
CA HIS A 439 1.57 -9.99 -34.64
C HIS A 439 1.24 -10.24 -33.17
N VAL A 440 0.45 -9.39 -32.50
CA VAL A 440 0.10 -9.63 -31.10
C VAL A 440 -1.35 -9.24 -30.78
N ASP A 441 -2.03 -10.16 -30.11
CA ASP A 441 -3.29 -9.88 -29.42
C ASP A 441 -3.05 -8.92 -28.26
N LEU A 442 -3.76 -7.77 -28.21
CA LEU A 442 -3.65 -6.83 -27.08
C LEU A 442 -3.89 -7.50 -25.71
N PRO A 443 -4.84 -8.45 -25.54
CA PRO A 443 -4.97 -9.23 -24.29
C PRO A 443 -3.70 -9.96 -23.84
N LEU A 444 -2.85 -10.41 -24.76
CA LEU A 444 -1.58 -11.07 -24.43
C LEU A 444 -0.56 -10.06 -23.87
N ILE A 445 -0.49 -8.85 -24.45
CA ILE A 445 0.36 -7.77 -23.93
C ILE A 445 -0.13 -7.28 -22.57
N TYR A 446 -1.44 -7.04 -22.38
CA TYR A 446 -1.97 -6.63 -21.08
C TYR A 446 -1.76 -7.71 -20.00
N HIS A 447 -1.86 -8.99 -20.34
CA HIS A 447 -1.52 -10.08 -19.43
C HIS A 447 -0.02 -10.09 -19.08
N TYR A 448 0.85 -9.92 -20.08
CA TYR A 448 2.30 -9.81 -19.89
C TYR A 448 2.67 -8.62 -18.98
N GLN A 449 2.14 -7.43 -19.26
CA GLN A 449 2.34 -6.23 -18.43
C GLN A 449 1.91 -6.46 -16.98
N LYS A 450 0.78 -7.13 -16.75
CA LYS A 450 0.33 -7.50 -15.40
C LYS A 450 1.29 -8.47 -14.70
N GLN A 451 1.82 -9.46 -15.41
CA GLN A 451 2.83 -10.38 -14.87
C GLN A 451 4.16 -9.66 -14.58
N LEU A 452 4.55 -8.71 -15.43
CA LEU A 452 5.75 -7.89 -15.29
C LEU A 452 5.68 -6.99 -14.05
N MET A 453 4.57 -6.26 -13.86
CA MET A 453 4.30 -5.50 -12.62
C MET A 453 4.30 -6.40 -11.39
N SER A 454 3.71 -7.60 -11.47
CA SER A 454 3.74 -8.57 -10.37
C SER A 454 5.15 -9.11 -10.07
N ALA A 455 6.09 -9.05 -11.01
CA ALA A 455 7.49 -9.41 -10.78
C ALA A 455 8.26 -8.26 -10.14
N VAL A 456 8.06 -7.02 -10.60
CA VAL A 456 8.63 -5.81 -9.97
C VAL A 456 8.24 -5.73 -8.50
N ALA A 457 6.96 -5.94 -8.17
CA ALA A 457 6.46 -6.01 -6.79
C ALA A 457 7.02 -7.17 -5.95
N VAL A 458 7.78 -8.11 -6.53
CA VAL A 458 8.56 -9.13 -5.79
C VAL A 458 10.01 -8.68 -5.61
N LEU A 459 10.59 -7.93 -6.56
CA LEU A 459 11.90 -7.30 -6.45
C LEU A 459 11.90 -6.17 -5.39
N GLU A 460 10.90 -5.29 -5.40
CA GLU A 460 10.74 -4.20 -4.42
C GLU A 460 10.67 -4.72 -2.98
N ARG A 461 9.83 -5.75 -2.72
CA ARG A 461 9.76 -6.41 -1.41
C ARG A 461 11.07 -7.08 -1.00
N ARG A 462 11.90 -7.51 -1.96
CA ARG A 462 13.24 -8.05 -1.70
C ARG A 462 14.24 -6.95 -1.33
N VAL A 463 14.16 -5.78 -1.96
CA VAL A 463 14.95 -4.59 -1.55
C VAL A 463 14.55 -4.14 -0.14
N GLN A 464 13.25 -3.98 0.15
CA GLN A 464 12.74 -3.64 1.49
C GLN A 464 13.20 -4.65 2.57
N TRP A 465 13.30 -5.94 2.22
CA TRP A 465 13.80 -6.98 3.12
C TRP A 465 15.32 -6.91 3.36
N LEU A 466 16.11 -6.44 2.38
CA LEU A 466 17.54 -6.16 2.57
C LEU A 466 17.76 -4.93 3.44
N SER A 467 16.99 -3.86 3.23
CA SER A 467 17.02 -2.64 4.05
C SER A 467 16.38 -2.81 5.45
N SER A 468 16.47 -4.01 6.06
CA SER A 468 15.86 -4.32 7.35
C SER A 468 16.80 -5.06 8.31
N GLY A 469 16.98 -4.50 9.51
CA GLY A 469 17.79 -5.08 10.58
C GLY A 469 19.26 -5.25 10.19
N SER A 470 19.86 -6.38 10.55
CA SER A 470 21.27 -6.69 10.25
C SER A 470 21.61 -6.66 8.76
N ARG A 471 20.64 -6.90 7.87
CA ARG A 471 20.87 -6.93 6.42
C ARG A 471 21.20 -5.56 5.84
N GLN A 472 20.80 -4.48 6.52
CA GLN A 472 21.17 -3.11 6.14
C GLN A 472 22.69 -2.90 6.19
N PHE A 473 23.36 -3.50 7.18
CA PHE A 473 24.79 -3.31 7.43
C PHE A 473 25.67 -4.38 6.78
N TRP A 474 25.25 -5.64 6.81
CA TRP A 474 26.08 -6.80 6.45
C TRP A 474 25.61 -7.53 5.18
N GLY A 475 24.55 -7.03 4.53
CA GLY A 475 23.85 -7.76 3.48
C GLY A 475 23.27 -9.09 3.99
N THR A 476 23.09 -10.04 3.07
CA THR A 476 22.67 -11.41 3.41
C THR A 476 23.89 -12.31 3.62
N VAL A 477 24.14 -12.75 4.86
CA VAL A 477 25.28 -13.62 5.19
C VAL A 477 24.99 -15.05 4.73
N CYS A 478 25.73 -15.56 3.75
CA CYS A 478 25.41 -16.82 3.04
C CYS A 478 26.31 -17.99 3.48
N GLU A 479 27.54 -17.69 3.89
CA GLU A 479 28.62 -18.64 4.13
C GLU A 479 28.45 -19.37 5.46
N GLN A 480 28.96 -20.61 5.55
CA GLN A 480 28.77 -21.48 6.71
C GLN A 480 29.82 -21.29 7.81
N ARG A 481 31.03 -20.87 7.43
CA ARG A 481 32.10 -20.44 8.35
C ARG A 481 32.26 -18.93 8.22
N VAL A 482 32.00 -18.16 9.27
CA VAL A 482 31.92 -16.68 9.20
C VAL A 482 32.96 -16.02 10.11
N VAL A 483 33.90 -15.28 9.53
CA VAL A 483 34.87 -14.46 10.27
C VAL A 483 34.50 -12.99 10.08
N ILE A 484 34.30 -12.27 11.18
CA ILE A 484 33.95 -10.84 11.17
C ILE A 484 35.19 -10.06 11.60
N VAL A 485 35.61 -9.11 10.79
CA VAL A 485 36.80 -8.28 11.00
C VAL A 485 36.36 -6.83 11.18
N VAL A 486 36.65 -6.25 12.33
CA VAL A 486 36.07 -4.98 12.78
C VAL A 486 37.18 -3.96 13.04
N ASP A 487 37.10 -2.84 12.32
CA ASP A 487 37.97 -1.69 12.53
C ASP A 487 37.64 -1.01 13.87
N MET A 488 38.67 -0.81 14.68
CA MET A 488 38.64 -0.15 15.99
C MET A 488 39.76 0.90 16.06
N SER A 489 40.09 1.56 14.95
CA SER A 489 41.09 2.63 14.90
C SER A 489 40.61 3.96 15.51
N MET A 490 41.52 4.92 15.72
CA MET A 490 41.20 6.24 16.30
C MET A 490 40.31 7.14 15.42
N MET A 491 40.00 6.74 14.19
CA MET A 491 39.04 7.45 13.32
C MET A 491 37.57 7.12 13.65
N ILE A 492 37.34 6.08 14.47
CA ILE A 492 36.02 5.49 14.73
C ILE A 492 35.27 5.95 16.01
N PRO A 493 35.75 6.84 16.92
CA PRO A 493 35.03 7.19 18.16
C PRO A 493 33.53 7.47 18.04
N GLY A 494 33.08 8.28 17.07
CA GLY A 494 31.66 8.54 16.83
C GLY A 494 30.87 7.29 16.36
N PHE A 495 31.47 6.49 15.48
CA PHE A 495 30.87 5.28 14.91
C PHE A 495 30.92 4.05 15.82
N SER A 496 31.66 4.11 16.93
CA SER A 496 31.84 2.98 17.87
C SER A 496 30.52 2.34 18.33
N LEU A 497 29.47 3.14 18.53
CA LEU A 497 28.13 2.67 18.90
C LEU A 497 27.36 2.06 17.72
N HIS A 498 27.55 2.59 16.50
CA HIS A 498 26.97 2.01 15.28
C HIS A 498 27.58 0.64 14.97
N ILE A 499 28.89 0.47 15.19
CA ILE A 499 29.59 -0.81 15.09
C ILE A 499 29.09 -1.81 16.14
N GLN A 500 28.99 -1.40 17.41
CA GLN A 500 28.42 -2.27 18.45
C GLN A 500 26.96 -2.65 18.13
N HIS A 501 26.16 -1.72 17.60
CA HIS A 501 24.78 -2.00 17.22
C HIS A 501 24.69 -2.98 16.03
N SER A 502 25.45 -2.74 14.95
CA SER A 502 25.44 -3.60 13.76
C SER A 502 25.92 -5.02 14.08
N LEU A 503 26.92 -5.17 14.96
CA LEU A 503 27.39 -6.46 15.48
C LEU A 503 26.32 -7.15 16.34
N ARG A 504 25.62 -6.42 17.22
CA ARG A 504 24.54 -6.99 18.05
C ARG A 504 23.45 -7.59 17.18
N VAL A 505 22.93 -6.82 16.22
CA VAL A 505 21.81 -7.29 15.37
C VAL A 505 22.27 -8.43 14.45
N LEU A 506 23.55 -8.46 14.03
CA LEU A 506 24.13 -9.60 13.31
C LEU A 506 24.13 -10.90 14.14
N LEU A 507 24.54 -10.82 15.41
CA LEU A 507 24.52 -11.93 16.38
C LEU A 507 23.09 -12.41 16.66
N GLU A 508 22.13 -11.49 16.80
CA GLU A 508 20.72 -11.82 17.07
C GLU A 508 19.96 -12.37 15.85
N GLU A 509 20.33 -12.02 14.61
CA GLU A 509 19.53 -12.33 13.42
C GLU A 509 20.11 -13.30 12.40
N GLN A 510 21.43 -13.33 12.16
CA GLN A 510 22.02 -14.04 11.01
C GLN A 510 23.10 -15.07 11.37
N LEU A 511 23.70 -15.01 12.56
CA LEU A 511 24.71 -15.99 12.98
C LEU A 511 24.12 -17.28 13.55
N ALA A 512 22.88 -17.27 14.04
CA ALA A 512 22.21 -18.44 14.62
C ALA A 512 21.97 -19.62 13.66
N ASN A 513 22.19 -19.45 12.34
CA ASN A 513 22.01 -20.49 11.32
C ASN A 513 23.32 -20.90 10.60
N LYS A 514 24.48 -20.64 11.21
CA LYS A 514 25.80 -21.02 10.68
C LYS A 514 26.31 -22.32 11.31
N HIS A 515 27.49 -22.75 10.86
CA HIS A 515 28.25 -23.82 11.49
C HIS A 515 29.20 -23.28 12.57
N SER A 516 29.98 -22.26 12.23
CA SER A 516 31.00 -21.71 13.13
C SER A 516 31.40 -20.28 12.79
N PHE A 517 31.77 -19.49 13.80
CA PHE A 517 32.11 -18.08 13.65
C PHE A 517 33.32 -17.65 14.50
N ASN A 518 33.89 -16.48 14.21
CA ASN A 518 34.79 -15.75 15.09
C ASN A 518 34.72 -14.24 14.81
N ILE A 519 35.15 -13.42 15.76
CA ILE A 519 35.25 -11.95 15.63
C ILE A 519 36.70 -11.54 15.88
N ILE A 520 37.22 -10.67 15.01
CA ILE A 520 38.56 -10.11 15.06
C ILE A 520 38.43 -8.59 15.05
N ALA A 521 38.94 -7.92 16.08
CA ALA A 521 39.05 -6.47 16.15
C ALA A 521 40.46 -6.04 15.73
N PHE A 522 40.60 -4.97 14.95
CA PHE A 522 41.90 -4.46 14.53
C PHE A 522 42.02 -2.94 14.65
N GLY A 523 43.22 -2.50 15.03
CA GLY A 523 43.68 -1.12 15.00
C GLY A 523 45.17 -1.13 14.68
N SER A 524 46.01 -0.47 15.49
CA SER A 524 47.47 -0.71 15.41
C SER A 524 47.87 -2.13 15.83
N ALA A 525 47.02 -2.81 16.61
CA ALA A 525 47.16 -4.23 16.96
C ALA A 525 45.89 -5.01 16.57
N VAL A 526 46.04 -6.31 16.33
CA VAL A 526 44.93 -7.22 15.96
C VAL A 526 44.62 -8.14 17.14
N ARG A 527 43.33 -8.32 17.45
CA ARG A 527 42.86 -9.18 18.55
C ARG A 527 41.66 -10.02 18.10
N ALA A 528 41.79 -11.34 18.12
CA ALA A 528 40.65 -12.23 17.97
C ALA A 528 39.93 -12.43 19.32
N TRP A 529 38.62 -12.71 19.28
CA TRP A 529 37.86 -13.15 20.45
C TRP A 529 38.31 -14.53 20.93
N ARG A 530 38.51 -15.46 19.99
CA ARG A 530 39.06 -16.81 20.22
C ARG A 530 40.14 -17.14 19.18
N GLU A 531 41.09 -18.00 19.54
CA GLU A 531 42.17 -18.46 18.64
C GLU A 531 41.69 -19.40 17.52
N ARG A 532 40.48 -19.95 17.65
CA ARG A 532 39.84 -20.86 16.69
C ARG A 532 38.38 -20.48 16.44
N LEU A 533 37.85 -20.88 15.29
CA LEU A 533 36.42 -20.77 14.97
C LEU A 533 35.57 -21.49 16.05
N ALA A 534 34.64 -20.78 16.67
CA ALA A 534 33.71 -21.33 17.65
C ALA A 534 32.42 -21.81 16.97
N LEU A 535 31.80 -22.88 17.49
CA LEU A 535 30.46 -23.28 17.06
C LEU A 535 29.42 -22.22 17.45
N THR A 536 28.42 -21.99 16.60
CA THR A 536 27.33 -21.03 16.87
C THR A 536 26.30 -21.59 17.84
N SER A 537 26.65 -21.59 19.13
CA SER A 537 25.73 -21.82 20.25
C SER A 537 25.28 -20.47 20.86
N PRO A 538 24.12 -20.39 21.54
CA PRO A 538 23.66 -19.14 22.14
C PRO A 538 24.59 -18.63 23.24
N GLU A 539 25.29 -19.51 23.95
CA GLU A 539 26.31 -19.16 24.95
C GLU A 539 27.52 -18.51 24.27
N ASN A 540 28.05 -19.13 23.21
CA ASN A 540 29.18 -18.59 22.44
C ASN A 540 28.84 -17.23 21.80
N LEU A 541 27.62 -17.05 21.29
CA LEU A 541 27.14 -15.76 20.78
C LEU A 541 27.07 -14.70 21.90
N GLN A 542 26.62 -15.08 23.09
CA GLN A 542 26.52 -14.19 24.25
C GLN A 542 27.88 -13.79 24.84
N GLU A 543 28.86 -14.71 24.88
CA GLU A 543 30.24 -14.41 25.23
C GLU A 543 30.92 -13.48 24.21
N ALA A 544 30.69 -13.72 22.91
CA ALA A 544 31.20 -12.86 21.85
C ALA A 544 30.65 -11.43 21.96
N TRP A 545 29.38 -11.28 22.34
CA TRP A 545 28.80 -9.97 22.66
C TRP A 545 29.47 -9.29 23.85
N GLN A 546 29.69 -10.01 24.96
CA GLN A 546 30.40 -9.47 26.13
C GLN A 546 31.82 -8.98 25.79
N TRP A 547 32.51 -9.69 24.90
CA TRP A 547 33.81 -9.27 24.39
C TRP A 547 33.71 -8.01 23.51
N VAL A 548 32.73 -7.94 22.59
CA VAL A 548 32.46 -6.75 21.75
C VAL A 548 32.13 -5.51 22.60
N GLN A 549 31.38 -5.66 23.69
CA GLN A 549 31.09 -4.58 24.64
C GLN A 549 32.34 -4.02 25.34
N GLY A 550 33.40 -4.83 25.46
CA GLY A 550 34.68 -4.46 26.06
C GLY A 550 35.73 -3.88 25.10
N LEU A 551 35.42 -3.77 23.79
CA LEU A 551 36.33 -3.21 22.81
C LEU A 551 36.51 -1.69 22.98
N GLN A 552 37.73 -1.21 22.75
CA GLN A 552 38.12 0.20 22.81
C GLN A 552 38.81 0.59 21.50
N CYS A 553 38.57 1.82 21.03
CA CYS A 553 39.23 2.33 19.83
C CYS A 553 40.70 2.67 20.15
N SER A 554 41.66 2.24 19.32
CA SER A 554 43.09 2.53 19.52
C SER A 554 43.93 2.36 18.25
N GLY A 555 44.85 3.29 18.03
CA GLY A 555 45.82 3.24 16.93
C GLY A 555 45.27 3.50 15.52
N SER A 556 46.02 3.05 14.52
CA SER A 556 45.81 3.22 13.08
C SER A 556 45.06 2.04 12.42
N ARG A 557 44.99 1.94 11.09
CA ARG A 557 44.25 0.90 10.33
C ARG A 557 45.17 -0.17 9.73
N ASN A 558 45.68 -1.08 10.56
CA ASN A 558 46.53 -2.21 10.10
C ASN A 558 45.71 -3.38 9.51
N THR A 559 45.02 -3.13 8.39
CA THR A 559 44.15 -4.10 7.72
C THR A 559 44.92 -5.32 7.20
N MET A 560 46.16 -5.15 6.73
CA MET A 560 46.99 -6.28 6.26
C MET A 560 47.25 -7.31 7.37
N ALA A 561 47.53 -6.88 8.61
CA ALA A 561 47.70 -7.81 9.73
C ALA A 561 46.38 -8.52 10.10
N ALA A 562 45.24 -7.81 10.01
CA ALA A 562 43.92 -8.39 10.28
C ALA A 562 43.52 -9.45 9.24
N LEU A 563 43.80 -9.18 7.96
CA LEU A 563 43.59 -10.13 6.87
C LEU A 563 44.53 -11.34 7.02
N ARG A 564 45.83 -11.14 7.30
CA ARG A 564 46.78 -12.25 7.57
C ARG A 564 46.30 -13.17 8.69
N LEU A 565 45.91 -12.63 9.85
CA LEU A 565 45.37 -13.44 10.95
C LEU A 565 44.13 -14.24 10.54
N SER A 566 43.29 -13.67 9.66
CA SER A 566 42.05 -14.29 9.16
C SER A 566 42.26 -15.37 8.07
N LEU A 567 43.39 -15.33 7.36
CA LEU A 567 43.65 -16.10 6.14
C LEU A 567 44.78 -17.14 6.28
N GLU A 568 45.78 -16.84 7.11
CA GLU A 568 46.97 -17.65 7.38
C GLU A 568 46.86 -18.40 8.72
N GLY A 569 46.08 -17.88 9.67
CA GLY A 569 46.05 -18.37 11.05
C GLY A 569 45.43 -19.77 11.24
N ASP A 570 45.84 -20.43 12.33
CA ASP A 570 45.38 -21.75 12.80
C ASP A 570 43.87 -21.85 13.18
N LEU A 571 43.08 -20.83 12.82
CA LEU A 571 41.62 -20.78 12.92
C LEU A 571 40.92 -22.00 12.31
N ASN A 572 41.57 -22.66 11.34
CA ASN A 572 41.06 -23.80 10.58
C ASN A 572 41.68 -25.17 10.95
N SER A 573 42.70 -25.26 11.82
CA SER A 573 43.34 -26.54 12.20
C SER A 573 42.56 -27.27 13.31
N GLY A 574 41.35 -27.73 12.96
CA GLY A 574 40.32 -28.16 13.91
C GLY A 574 39.96 -29.66 13.95
N ALA A 575 40.65 -30.53 13.22
CA ALA A 575 40.39 -31.98 13.24
C ALA A 575 41.49 -32.71 14.05
N PRO A 576 41.21 -33.26 15.25
CA PRO A 576 42.20 -34.01 16.01
C PRO A 576 42.50 -35.36 15.34
N SER A 577 43.77 -35.59 15.02
CA SER A 577 44.24 -36.80 14.32
C SER A 577 44.37 -38.02 15.24
N LEU A 578 43.23 -38.57 15.69
CA LEU A 578 43.17 -39.82 16.45
C LEU A 578 42.22 -40.84 15.83
N SER A 579 42.79 -42.01 15.49
CA SER A 579 42.14 -43.23 14.96
C SER A 579 41.80 -43.23 13.45
N PRO A 580 42.30 -44.20 12.67
CA PRO A 580 41.81 -44.45 11.32
C PRO A 580 40.54 -45.34 11.37
N ALA A 581 39.41 -44.80 10.94
CA ALA A 581 38.16 -45.53 10.74
C ALA A 581 37.62 -45.26 9.31
N PRO A 582 37.26 -46.27 8.52
CA PRO A 582 36.90 -46.09 7.11
C PRO A 582 35.38 -45.90 6.87
N LEU A 583 35.04 -45.57 5.62
CA LEU A 583 33.68 -45.62 5.03
C LEU A 583 32.66 -44.53 5.41
N LEU A 584 32.98 -43.27 5.13
CA LEU A 584 32.00 -42.25 4.71
C LEU A 584 32.62 -41.41 3.58
N PRO A 585 31.85 -40.97 2.56
CA PRO A 585 32.37 -40.09 1.51
C PRO A 585 32.68 -38.69 2.07
N PRO A 586 33.67 -37.97 1.52
CA PRO A 586 34.03 -36.64 2.00
C PRO A 586 32.88 -35.66 1.82
N SER A 587 32.48 -35.00 2.91
CA SER A 587 31.52 -33.90 2.89
C SER A 587 32.03 -32.74 2.03
N PRO A 588 31.16 -32.03 1.29
CA PRO A 588 31.59 -30.87 0.50
C PRO A 588 32.22 -29.78 1.39
N PRO A 589 33.26 -29.07 0.92
CA PRO A 589 33.96 -28.09 1.74
C PRO A 589 33.05 -26.91 2.09
N LEU A 590 32.88 -26.66 3.39
CA LEU A 590 32.06 -25.55 3.90
C LEU A 590 32.60 -24.20 3.42
N THR A 591 31.76 -23.39 2.80
CA THR A 591 32.11 -22.03 2.35
C THR A 591 32.50 -21.14 3.53
N GLN A 592 33.57 -20.36 3.34
CA GLN A 592 34.08 -19.41 4.33
C GLN A 592 33.82 -17.96 3.86
N GLY A 593 33.23 -17.14 4.73
CA GLY A 593 32.97 -15.73 4.48
C GLY A 593 33.76 -14.87 5.46
N LEU A 594 34.51 -13.92 4.93
CA LEU A 594 35.25 -12.92 5.67
C LEU A 594 34.52 -11.58 5.52
N TYR A 595 34.13 -10.95 6.61
CA TYR A 595 33.27 -9.76 6.62
C TYR A 595 34.03 -8.59 7.28
N LEU A 596 34.63 -7.73 6.46
CA LEU A 596 35.41 -6.58 6.90
C LEU A 596 34.51 -5.35 7.08
N PHE A 597 34.40 -4.83 8.29
CA PHE A 597 33.69 -3.60 8.62
C PHE A 597 34.69 -2.50 8.96
N THR A 598 34.70 -1.40 8.20
CA THR A 598 35.67 -0.29 8.33
C THR A 598 35.04 1.06 8.00
N SER A 599 35.69 2.15 8.43
CA SER A 599 35.34 3.53 8.06
C SER A 599 36.32 4.19 7.08
N GLY A 600 37.22 3.43 6.44
CA GLY A 600 38.15 4.00 5.46
C GLY A 600 39.19 3.01 4.91
N LEU A 601 40.17 3.54 4.18
CA LEU A 601 41.24 2.74 3.55
C LEU A 601 42.19 2.08 4.58
N PRO A 602 42.89 1.00 4.22
CA PRO A 602 44.05 0.52 4.99
C PRO A 602 45.16 1.57 5.14
N ASP A 603 46.00 1.48 6.18
CA ASP A 603 47.27 2.23 6.23
C ASP A 603 48.29 1.70 5.20
N GLN A 604 48.07 0.49 4.68
CA GLN A 604 48.91 -0.15 3.66
C GLN A 604 48.43 0.22 2.25
N GLU A 605 49.35 0.22 1.28
CA GLU A 605 49.01 0.43 -0.13
C GLU A 605 47.93 -0.57 -0.60
N ILE A 606 46.81 -0.06 -1.11
CA ILE A 606 45.66 -0.88 -1.49
C ILE A 606 45.99 -1.91 -2.57
N ALA A 607 46.88 -1.59 -3.52
CA ALA A 607 47.32 -2.54 -4.56
C ALA A 607 48.02 -3.77 -3.96
N THR A 608 48.92 -3.56 -2.99
CA THR A 608 49.56 -4.65 -2.22
C THR A 608 48.54 -5.46 -1.41
N VAL A 609 47.51 -4.83 -0.82
CA VAL A 609 46.44 -5.55 -0.09
C VAL A 609 45.56 -6.37 -1.05
N SER A 610 45.10 -5.78 -2.16
CA SER A 610 44.25 -6.44 -3.16
C SER A 610 44.96 -7.61 -3.86
N SER A 611 46.25 -7.47 -4.16
CA SER A 611 47.06 -8.56 -4.72
C SER A 611 47.12 -9.77 -3.78
N TYR A 612 47.44 -9.52 -2.49
CA TYR A 612 47.49 -10.56 -1.45
C TYR A 612 46.13 -11.22 -1.21
N VAL A 613 45.03 -10.45 -1.21
CA VAL A 613 43.65 -11.00 -1.10
C VAL A 613 43.30 -11.85 -2.31
N SER A 614 43.63 -11.41 -3.52
CA SER A 614 43.39 -12.16 -4.76
C SER A 614 44.14 -13.50 -4.78
N GLU A 615 45.42 -13.50 -4.35
CA GLU A 615 46.21 -14.72 -4.18
C GLU A 615 45.59 -15.67 -3.14
N CYS A 616 45.20 -15.15 -1.97
CA CYS A 616 44.61 -15.95 -0.89
C CYS A 616 43.21 -16.52 -1.21
N CYS A 617 42.41 -15.81 -2.03
CA CYS A 617 41.08 -16.26 -2.44
C CYS A 617 41.11 -17.16 -3.69
N SER A 618 42.18 -17.11 -4.48
CA SER A 618 42.36 -17.95 -5.66
C SER A 618 42.35 -19.45 -5.30
N GLY A 619 41.40 -20.20 -5.87
CA GLY A 619 41.28 -21.64 -5.67
C GLY A 619 40.70 -22.10 -4.33
N ARG A 620 40.26 -21.20 -3.45
CA ARG A 620 39.61 -21.55 -2.16
C ARG A 620 38.12 -21.16 -2.17
N PRO A 621 37.22 -21.89 -1.47
CA PRO A 621 35.81 -21.52 -1.31
C PRO A 621 35.64 -20.43 -0.24
N LEU A 622 36.32 -19.30 -0.46
CA LEU A 622 36.45 -18.16 0.43
C LEU A 622 35.93 -16.89 -0.28
N ARG A 623 35.23 -16.00 0.45
CA ARG A 623 34.81 -14.68 -0.05
C ARG A 623 35.10 -13.57 0.96
N LEU A 624 35.63 -12.43 0.50
CA LEU A 624 35.79 -11.20 1.29
C LEU A 624 34.67 -10.20 0.98
N HIS A 625 33.72 -10.06 1.89
CA HIS A 625 32.71 -9.02 1.87
C HIS A 625 33.21 -7.79 2.65
N ILE A 626 32.93 -6.60 2.15
CA ILE A 626 33.38 -5.34 2.75
C ILE A 626 32.19 -4.42 3.01
N CYS A 627 32.14 -3.86 4.21
CA CYS A 627 31.12 -2.95 4.71
C CYS A 627 31.80 -1.64 5.12
N LEU A 628 31.59 -0.59 4.31
CA LEU A 628 32.08 0.76 4.58
C LEU A 628 31.01 1.57 5.34
N LEU A 629 31.40 2.20 6.45
CA LEU A 629 30.56 3.13 7.21
C LEU A 629 31.11 4.56 7.14
N THR A 630 30.27 5.52 6.77
CA THR A 630 30.61 6.95 6.68
C THR A 630 29.56 7.82 7.38
N GLY A 631 29.98 8.81 8.17
CA GLY A 631 29.07 9.78 8.80
C GLY A 631 28.66 10.91 7.87
N GLU A 632 27.73 11.75 8.33
CA GLU A 632 27.34 12.98 7.64
C GLU A 632 28.14 14.17 8.20
N GLU A 633 28.75 14.96 7.30
CA GLU A 633 29.52 16.14 7.70
C GLU A 633 28.58 17.24 8.21
N THR A 634 28.73 17.63 9.47
CA THR A 634 28.07 18.84 9.99
C THR A 634 28.94 20.04 9.63
N GLU A 635 28.49 20.85 8.67
CA GLU A 635 29.14 22.10 8.28
C GLU A 635 29.35 22.99 9.52
N GLY A 636 30.62 23.25 9.88
CA GLY A 636 30.98 24.13 11.00
C GLY A 636 32.06 23.62 11.96
N GLN A 637 32.44 22.34 11.92
CA GLN A 637 33.53 21.84 12.78
C GLN A 637 34.91 22.31 12.30
N THR A 638 35.36 23.45 12.81
CA THR A 638 36.72 23.98 12.60
C THR A 638 37.78 23.06 13.22
N GLU A 639 39.01 23.10 12.69
CA GLU A 639 40.13 22.16 12.92
C GLU A 639 40.70 22.07 14.37
N ALA A 640 39.99 22.60 15.37
CA ALA A 640 40.53 22.94 16.69
C ALA A 640 40.56 21.79 17.72
N GLN A 641 40.02 20.60 17.44
CA GLN A 641 39.85 19.53 18.45
C GLN A 641 40.45 18.14 18.11
N THR A 642 40.98 17.92 16.90
CA THR A 642 41.66 16.66 16.56
C THR A 642 43.15 16.70 16.88
N GLY A 643 43.50 16.38 18.13
CA GLY A 643 44.90 16.30 18.57
C GLY A 643 45.67 15.13 17.93
N GLY A 644 46.57 15.44 16.98
CA GLY A 644 47.76 14.62 16.72
C GLY A 644 47.66 13.44 15.74
N CYS A 645 46.66 13.41 14.85
CA CYS A 645 46.68 12.50 13.70
C CYS A 645 46.84 13.30 12.38
N PRO A 646 47.75 12.91 11.47
CA PRO A 646 47.84 13.54 10.15
C PRO A 646 46.63 13.17 9.27
N PRO A 647 46.19 14.06 8.37
CA PRO A 647 45.09 13.75 7.44
C PRO A 647 45.48 12.57 6.51
N PRO A 648 44.50 11.75 6.07
CA PRO A 648 44.74 10.65 5.16
C PRO A 648 45.30 11.15 3.82
N ARG A 649 46.18 10.34 3.20
CA ARG A 649 46.88 10.71 1.97
C ARG A 649 45.98 10.57 0.75
N HIS A 650 45.25 11.63 0.45
CA HIS A 650 44.32 11.80 -0.68
C HIS A 650 43.04 10.94 -0.62
N ALA A 651 42.20 11.18 -1.63
CA ALA A 651 40.94 10.51 -1.98
C ALA A 651 39.68 10.99 -1.23
N THR A 652 38.68 11.41 -2.01
CA THR A 652 37.29 11.66 -1.61
C THR A 652 36.62 10.40 -1.06
N ARG A 653 35.44 10.55 -0.45
CA ARG A 653 34.63 9.41 0.04
C ARG A 653 34.26 8.44 -1.10
N GLU A 654 34.00 8.96 -2.31
CA GLU A 654 33.72 8.18 -3.52
C GLU A 654 34.94 7.37 -3.99
N GLU A 655 36.13 7.96 -3.98
CA GLU A 655 37.39 7.26 -4.31
C GLU A 655 37.74 6.21 -3.23
N THR A 656 37.48 6.51 -1.96
CA THR A 656 37.60 5.54 -0.85
C THR A 656 36.66 4.35 -1.03
N ALA A 657 35.40 4.60 -1.39
CA ALA A 657 34.44 3.55 -1.72
C ALA A 657 34.89 2.74 -2.95
N GLY A 658 35.42 3.41 -3.99
CA GLY A 658 35.96 2.77 -5.19
C GLY A 658 37.06 1.75 -4.89
N ALA A 659 38.10 2.16 -4.16
CA ALA A 659 39.22 1.31 -3.81
C ALA A 659 38.82 0.12 -2.89
N LEU A 660 37.81 0.30 -2.03
CA LEU A 660 37.24 -0.80 -1.24
C LEU A 660 36.32 -1.72 -2.05
N ARG A 661 35.61 -1.20 -3.07
CA ARG A 661 34.84 -2.02 -4.01
C ARG A 661 35.76 -2.93 -4.83
N GLU A 662 36.89 -2.41 -5.31
CA GLU A 662 37.93 -3.20 -5.98
C GLU A 662 38.51 -4.29 -5.08
N LEU A 663 38.79 -3.99 -3.80
CA LEU A 663 39.28 -4.98 -2.83
C LEU A 663 38.24 -6.09 -2.56
N ALA A 664 36.95 -5.77 -2.51
CA ALA A 664 35.87 -6.75 -2.36
C ALA A 664 35.75 -7.65 -3.61
N GLN A 665 35.94 -7.08 -4.81
CA GLN A 665 35.97 -7.83 -6.06
C GLN A 665 37.18 -8.76 -6.16
N ALA A 666 38.38 -8.29 -5.77
CA ALA A 666 39.60 -9.10 -5.70
C ALA A 666 39.43 -10.33 -4.77
N GLY A 667 38.62 -10.19 -3.72
CA GLY A 667 38.25 -11.29 -2.81
C GLY A 667 36.98 -12.06 -3.19
N ASN A 668 36.49 -11.96 -4.43
CA ASN A 668 35.28 -12.62 -4.95
C ASN A 668 34.00 -12.41 -4.10
N GLY A 669 33.91 -11.31 -3.34
CA GLY A 669 32.84 -11.07 -2.38
C GLY A 669 31.76 -10.09 -2.85
N ARG A 670 31.49 -9.08 -2.00
CA ARG A 670 30.47 -8.02 -2.20
C ARG A 670 30.88 -6.76 -1.45
N PHE A 671 30.52 -5.61 -2.00
CA PHE A 671 30.63 -4.31 -1.37
C PHE A 671 29.26 -3.82 -0.84
N HIS A 672 29.30 -3.19 0.33
CA HIS A 672 28.17 -2.53 0.99
C HIS A 672 28.68 -1.20 1.58
N TRP A 673 28.01 -0.09 1.29
CA TRP A 673 28.33 1.24 1.80
C TRP A 673 27.10 1.82 2.51
N ILE A 674 27.29 2.19 3.78
CA ILE A 674 26.25 2.60 4.71
C ILE A 674 26.58 3.99 5.28
N SER A 675 25.58 4.85 5.37
CA SER A 675 25.62 6.08 6.17
C SER A 675 24.89 5.90 7.50
N GLU A 676 24.97 6.89 8.39
CA GLU A 676 24.10 6.96 9.57
C GLU A 676 22.60 6.98 9.20
N THR A 677 22.27 7.51 8.02
CA THR A 677 20.91 7.69 7.50
C THR A 677 20.37 6.55 6.64
N GLY A 678 21.21 5.68 6.06
CA GLY A 678 20.74 4.62 5.17
C GLY A 678 21.82 3.78 4.49
N ILE A 679 21.44 3.05 3.43
CA ILE A 679 22.38 2.38 2.53
C ILE A 679 22.66 3.35 1.38
N LEU A 680 23.94 3.66 1.14
CA LEU A 680 24.37 4.47 0.00
C LEU A 680 24.61 3.60 -1.24
N GLU A 681 25.21 2.42 -1.07
CA GLU A 681 25.49 1.48 -2.15
C GLU A 681 25.45 0.02 -1.64
N SER A 682 24.99 -0.91 -2.46
CA SER A 682 25.17 -2.35 -2.17
C SER A 682 24.99 -3.21 -3.40
N ASP A 683 25.94 -4.11 -3.67
CA ASP A 683 25.87 -5.07 -4.79
C ASP A 683 24.57 -5.91 -4.78
N ASP A 684 24.12 -6.31 -3.59
CA ASP A 684 22.87 -7.10 -3.40
C ASP A 684 21.61 -6.29 -3.75
N ILE A 685 21.67 -4.95 -3.76
CA ILE A 685 20.56 -4.05 -4.12
C ILE A 685 20.69 -3.60 -5.57
N THR A 686 21.89 -3.20 -6.02
CA THR A 686 22.18 -2.82 -7.41
C THR A 686 21.80 -3.95 -8.39
N ALA A 687 22.04 -5.22 -8.02
CA ALA A 687 21.61 -6.37 -8.81
C ALA A 687 20.07 -6.51 -8.94
N LEU A 688 19.30 -6.04 -7.95
CA LEU A 688 17.82 -6.04 -7.98
C LEU A 688 17.29 -4.86 -8.79
N ILE A 689 17.84 -3.66 -8.57
CA ILE A 689 17.53 -2.45 -9.35
C ILE A 689 17.76 -2.71 -10.84
N GLY A 690 18.91 -3.30 -11.21
CA GLY A 690 19.22 -3.65 -12.59
C GLY A 690 18.29 -4.71 -13.22
N GLU A 691 17.47 -5.44 -12.46
CA GLU A 691 16.37 -6.25 -13.01
C GLU A 691 15.05 -5.45 -13.08
N MET A 692 14.81 -4.52 -12.15
CA MET A 692 13.67 -3.59 -12.20
C MET A 692 13.77 -2.63 -13.39
N GLU A 693 14.95 -2.09 -13.69
CA GLU A 693 15.22 -1.28 -14.89
C GLU A 693 14.94 -2.06 -16.18
N ARG A 694 15.34 -3.34 -16.23
CA ARG A 694 15.01 -4.23 -17.36
C ARG A 694 13.52 -4.50 -17.46
N ALA A 695 12.80 -4.57 -16.34
CA ALA A 695 11.34 -4.64 -16.35
C ALA A 695 10.72 -3.33 -16.88
N ALA A 696 11.22 -2.16 -16.48
CA ALA A 696 10.76 -0.87 -16.98
C ALA A 696 11.00 -0.72 -18.50
N ASN A 697 12.18 -1.11 -19.00
CA ASN A 697 12.50 -1.13 -20.43
C ASN A 697 11.54 -2.03 -21.24
N TYR A 698 11.24 -3.22 -20.71
CA TYR A 698 10.27 -4.14 -21.31
C TYR A 698 8.83 -3.63 -21.22
N TRP A 699 8.45 -2.94 -20.14
CA TRP A 699 7.14 -2.32 -20.01
C TRP A 699 6.98 -1.20 -21.04
N GLN A 700 7.94 -0.27 -21.13
CA GLN A 700 7.92 0.85 -22.08
C GLN A 700 7.81 0.37 -23.54
N LYS A 701 8.64 -0.60 -23.93
CA LYS A 701 8.57 -1.22 -25.27
C LYS A 701 7.25 -1.95 -25.52
N SER A 702 6.61 -2.50 -24.49
CA SER A 702 5.27 -3.10 -24.63
C SER A 702 4.15 -2.07 -24.71
N ALA A 703 4.30 -0.90 -24.08
CA ALA A 703 3.37 0.22 -24.19
C ALA A 703 3.42 0.82 -25.60
N MET A 704 4.61 1.17 -26.10
CA MET A 704 4.84 1.62 -27.49
C MET A 704 4.24 0.65 -28.53
N LEU A 705 4.29 -0.66 -28.27
CA LEU A 705 3.69 -1.68 -29.13
C LEU A 705 2.15 -1.69 -29.07
N VAL A 706 1.54 -1.41 -27.91
CA VAL A 706 0.08 -1.21 -27.79
C VAL A 706 -0.35 0.07 -28.50
N ASP A 707 0.37 1.18 -28.30
CA ASP A 707 0.06 2.48 -28.91
C ASP A 707 0.18 2.42 -30.44
N SER A 708 1.18 1.69 -30.94
CA SER A 708 1.34 1.39 -32.38
C SER A 708 0.21 0.52 -32.95
N LEU A 709 -0.47 -0.27 -32.12
CA LEU A 709 -1.63 -1.09 -32.52
C LEU A 709 -2.94 -0.31 -32.44
N THR A 710 -3.13 0.54 -31.43
CA THR A 710 -4.34 1.37 -31.28
C THR A 710 -4.39 2.47 -32.32
N GLN A 711 -3.29 3.21 -32.54
CA GLN A 711 -3.21 4.27 -33.55
C GLN A 711 -3.53 3.74 -34.96
N LYS A 712 -3.01 2.55 -35.32
CA LYS A 712 -3.34 1.85 -36.57
C LYS A 712 -4.81 1.41 -36.67
N SER A 713 -5.51 1.25 -35.55
CA SER A 713 -6.93 0.85 -35.53
C SER A 713 -7.89 2.04 -35.71
N ASP A 714 -7.47 3.24 -35.32
CA ASP A 714 -8.26 4.48 -35.43
C ASP A 714 -8.08 5.20 -36.78
N CYS A 715 -6.99 4.96 -37.51
CA CYS A 715 -6.78 5.47 -38.87
C CYS A 715 -7.79 4.88 -39.90
N ARG A 716 -8.97 5.50 -40.02
CA ARG A 716 -9.94 5.23 -41.08
C ARG A 716 -9.81 6.20 -42.26
N CYS A 717 -10.19 5.72 -43.45
CA CYS A 717 -9.98 6.37 -44.74
C CYS A 717 -10.90 7.61 -44.96
N PRO A 718 -10.48 8.57 -45.81
CA PRO A 718 -11.24 9.78 -46.10
C PRO A 718 -12.42 9.56 -47.07
N GLY A 719 -13.44 10.42 -46.98
CA GLY A 719 -14.54 10.47 -47.95
C GLY A 719 -15.63 11.50 -47.61
N GLU A 720 -15.89 12.39 -48.58
CA GLU A 720 -17.06 13.29 -48.74
C GLU A 720 -17.22 14.49 -47.77
N ASP A 721 -17.33 15.68 -48.36
CA ASP A 721 -17.55 16.98 -47.70
C ASP A 721 -19.01 17.19 -47.27
N LEU A 722 -19.22 17.96 -46.19
CA LEU A 722 -20.24 19.03 -46.11
C LEU A 722 -20.12 19.85 -44.81
N SER A 723 -19.98 21.16 -44.93
CA SER A 723 -19.93 22.15 -43.82
C SER A 723 -21.32 22.73 -43.50
N PRO A 724 -21.48 23.55 -42.44
CA PRO A 724 -21.02 23.38 -41.06
C PRO A 724 -22.20 23.44 -40.05
N GLY A 725 -22.02 22.97 -38.80
CA GLY A 725 -23.07 23.15 -37.78
C GLY A 725 -22.72 22.65 -36.37
N ASP A 726 -23.15 23.41 -35.36
CA ASP A 726 -22.84 23.28 -33.93
C ASP A 726 -22.96 21.86 -33.32
N LYS A 727 -21.97 21.47 -32.50
CA LYS A 727 -22.11 21.35 -31.03
C LYS A 727 -20.83 21.00 -30.27
N ALA A 728 -20.86 21.28 -28.97
CA ALA A 728 -19.74 21.24 -28.03
C ALA A 728 -19.18 19.81 -27.75
N PRO A 729 -17.90 19.70 -27.35
CA PRO A 729 -17.32 18.44 -26.88
C PRO A 729 -17.89 18.02 -25.52
N ALA A 730 -18.03 16.72 -25.31
CA ALA A 730 -18.46 16.14 -24.03
C ALA A 730 -17.32 15.35 -23.37
N GLN A 731 -17.29 15.38 -22.03
CA GLN A 731 -16.28 14.72 -21.20
C GLN A 731 -16.42 13.18 -21.25
N SER A 732 -15.32 12.49 -20.93
CA SER A 732 -15.31 11.05 -20.63
C SER A 732 -15.80 10.78 -19.18
N PRO A 733 -15.84 9.54 -18.65
CA PRO A 733 -15.75 8.22 -19.31
C PRO A 733 -16.88 7.26 -18.87
N LEU A 734 -17.53 6.51 -19.80
CA LEU A 734 -18.45 5.44 -19.40
C LEU A 734 -18.42 4.17 -20.26
N ALA A 735 -18.13 3.05 -19.58
CA ALA A 735 -18.64 1.70 -19.80
C ALA A 735 -18.66 1.15 -21.25
N TRP A 736 -17.68 0.30 -21.56
CA TRP A 736 -17.74 -0.66 -22.67
C TRP A 736 -18.92 -1.64 -22.49
N ARG A 737 -20.09 -1.28 -23.03
CA ARG A 737 -21.20 -2.23 -23.23
C ARG A 737 -20.77 -3.28 -24.25
N ARG A 738 -20.61 -4.54 -23.84
CA ARG A 738 -20.69 -5.67 -24.79
C ARG A 738 -22.04 -5.62 -25.51
N ARG A 739 -22.03 -5.25 -26.79
CA ARG A 739 -23.14 -5.53 -27.73
C ARG A 739 -22.95 -6.93 -28.33
N ASP A 740 -23.03 -7.96 -27.49
CA ASP A 740 -23.39 -9.28 -27.97
C ASP A 740 -24.88 -9.25 -28.37
N ARG A 741 -25.15 -8.87 -29.62
CA ARG A 741 -26.51 -8.79 -30.18
C ARG A 741 -26.66 -9.80 -31.32
N PRO A 742 -27.32 -10.95 -31.08
CA PRO A 742 -27.67 -11.89 -32.14
C PRO A 742 -28.53 -11.24 -33.23
N LEU A 743 -28.51 -11.83 -34.41
CA LEU A 743 -29.44 -11.50 -35.50
C LEU A 743 -30.90 -11.69 -35.03
N PRO A 744 -31.84 -10.81 -35.46
CA PRO A 744 -33.21 -10.86 -34.99
C PRO A 744 -33.95 -12.10 -35.55
N PRO A 745 -34.71 -12.84 -34.72
CA PRO A 745 -35.63 -13.87 -35.22
C PRO A 745 -36.78 -13.26 -36.04
N PRO A 746 -37.42 -14.04 -36.93
CA PRO A 746 -38.46 -13.53 -37.82
C PRO A 746 -39.70 -13.00 -37.07
N ARG A 747 -40.33 -11.96 -37.63
CA ARG A 747 -41.57 -11.39 -37.08
C ARG A 747 -42.73 -12.41 -37.21
N PRO A 748 -43.51 -12.68 -36.16
CA PRO A 748 -44.66 -13.57 -36.25
C PRO A 748 -45.79 -12.92 -37.08
N THR A 749 -46.33 -13.67 -38.04
CA THR A 749 -47.49 -13.28 -38.85
C THR A 749 -48.79 -13.33 -38.04
N ALA A 750 -49.82 -12.60 -38.51
CA ALA A 750 -51.11 -12.43 -37.81
C ALA A 750 -51.82 -13.73 -37.40
N LEU A 751 -51.59 -14.83 -38.11
CA LEU A 751 -52.08 -16.18 -37.76
C LEU A 751 -51.56 -16.71 -36.41
N THR A 752 -50.45 -16.18 -35.89
CA THR A 752 -49.88 -16.58 -34.60
C THR A 752 -50.66 -15.98 -33.43
N LEU A 753 -51.11 -14.74 -33.55
CA LEU A 753 -51.94 -14.08 -32.53
C LEU A 753 -53.37 -14.62 -32.52
N ALA A 754 -53.88 -15.07 -33.67
CA ALA A 754 -55.21 -15.68 -33.78
C ALA A 754 -55.37 -17.03 -33.05
N ARG A 755 -54.25 -17.73 -32.73
CA ARG A 755 -54.28 -19.09 -32.15
C ARG A 755 -54.34 -19.16 -30.62
N LEU A 756 -54.34 -18.03 -29.92
CA LEU A 756 -54.45 -17.97 -28.45
C LEU A 756 -55.81 -17.46 -27.94
N GLN A 757 -56.79 -17.19 -28.81
CA GLN A 757 -58.11 -16.66 -28.43
C GLN A 757 -59.32 -17.35 -29.11
N MET A 758 -59.27 -18.68 -29.24
CA MET A 758 -60.44 -19.57 -29.35
C MET A 758 -60.14 -20.78 -28.44
N LYS A 759 -60.66 -20.95 -27.23
CA LYS A 759 -61.96 -20.62 -26.58
C LYS A 759 -63.09 -21.64 -26.80
N GLU A 760 -62.80 -22.87 -26.43
CA GLU A 760 -63.77 -23.93 -26.11
C GLU A 760 -63.13 -24.78 -24.98
N GLY A 761 -63.83 -25.28 -23.95
CA GLY A 761 -65.28 -25.42 -23.78
C GLY A 761 -65.80 -26.67 -24.52
N ARG A 762 -66.70 -27.49 -23.97
CA ARG A 762 -67.38 -27.50 -22.67
C ARG A 762 -68.20 -28.79 -22.64
N THR A 763 -68.26 -29.53 -21.52
CA THR A 763 -69.30 -30.57 -21.23
C THR A 763 -69.39 -31.75 -22.24
N ASN A 764 -69.97 -32.92 -21.96
CA ASN A 764 -70.62 -33.53 -20.77
C ASN A 764 -70.23 -35.06 -20.77
N GLU A 765 -70.62 -35.98 -19.90
CA GLU A 765 -71.95 -36.35 -19.38
C GLU A 765 -71.91 -37.14 -18.05
N HIS A 766 -73.06 -37.14 -17.34
CA HIS A 766 -73.64 -38.12 -16.40
C HIS A 766 -72.76 -38.93 -15.41
N SER A 767 -73.06 -39.03 -14.10
CA SER A 767 -74.16 -38.52 -13.23
C SER A 767 -73.75 -38.70 -11.72
N SER A 768 -74.53 -38.47 -10.63
CA SER A 768 -75.97 -38.16 -10.49
C SER A 768 -76.36 -37.27 -9.28
N SER A 769 -75.59 -37.21 -8.16
CA SER A 769 -76.04 -36.64 -6.86
C SER A 769 -75.78 -35.13 -6.72
N GLN A 770 -76.72 -34.26 -7.14
CA GLN A 770 -77.74 -33.58 -6.32
C GLN A 770 -77.20 -32.71 -5.16
N LYS A 771 -77.54 -31.42 -4.99
CA LYS A 771 -78.39 -30.41 -5.71
C LYS A 771 -77.75 -29.02 -5.41
N ALA A 772 -77.58 -28.05 -6.33
CA ALA A 772 -78.58 -27.24 -7.07
C ALA A 772 -79.41 -26.27 -6.17
N LEU A 773 -79.75 -25.01 -6.54
CA LEU A 773 -79.38 -24.12 -7.67
C LEU A 773 -79.93 -22.69 -7.40
N ALA A 774 -79.19 -21.60 -7.67
CA ALA A 774 -79.65 -20.20 -7.90
C ALA A 774 -78.45 -19.22 -8.04
N TRP A 775 -78.55 -17.97 -8.51
CA TRP A 775 -78.98 -17.38 -9.80
C TRP A 775 -78.64 -15.86 -9.75
N ARG A 776 -78.76 -15.16 -10.90
CA ARG A 776 -78.54 -13.69 -11.16
C ARG A 776 -79.56 -12.75 -10.45
N PRO A 777 -79.58 -11.39 -10.63
CA PRO A 777 -78.68 -10.42 -11.30
C PRO A 777 -78.07 -9.43 -10.27
N SER A 778 -77.89 -8.09 -10.36
CA SER A 778 -78.12 -6.95 -11.30
C SER A 778 -77.17 -5.78 -10.86
N SER A 779 -77.29 -4.47 -11.19
CA SER A 779 -77.42 -3.64 -12.41
C SER A 779 -77.34 -2.12 -12.03
N THR A 780 -76.84 -1.27 -12.95
CA THR A 780 -77.21 0.17 -13.15
C THR A 780 -76.96 1.29 -12.10
N THR A 781 -76.08 2.24 -12.52
CA THR A 781 -76.16 3.74 -12.44
C THR A 781 -75.98 4.58 -11.14
N SER A 782 -75.27 5.72 -11.33
CA SER A 782 -75.37 7.05 -10.67
C SER A 782 -75.10 7.24 -9.16
N THR A 783 -73.82 7.52 -8.85
CA THR A 783 -73.30 8.69 -8.08
C THR A 783 -74.13 9.46 -7.04
N ILE A 784 -73.53 9.60 -5.82
CA ILE A 784 -73.55 10.75 -4.87
C ILE A 784 -74.86 10.96 -4.05
N PRO A 785 -74.86 11.41 -2.76
CA PRO A 785 -73.82 11.60 -1.72
C PRO A 785 -74.13 10.67 -0.48
N PRO A 786 -73.83 10.97 0.82
CA PRO A 786 -72.80 11.78 1.48
C PRO A 786 -71.86 10.90 2.36
N VAL A 787 -71.35 11.41 3.51
CA VAL A 787 -70.20 10.86 4.27
C VAL A 787 -70.56 10.46 5.73
N GLN A 788 -69.86 9.45 6.26
CA GLN A 788 -69.78 8.99 7.68
C GLN A 788 -71.02 8.30 8.30
N PRO A 789 -70.88 7.58 9.43
CA PRO A 789 -69.69 6.86 9.96
C PRO A 789 -69.98 5.37 10.33
N MET A 790 -68.95 4.53 10.49
CA MET A 790 -69.13 3.25 11.19
C MET A 790 -67.90 2.79 11.99
N THR A 791 -68.17 2.17 13.15
CA THR A 791 -67.22 1.43 13.99
C THR A 791 -66.85 0.09 13.34
N GLY A 792 -65.74 -0.57 13.66
CA GLY A 792 -64.75 -0.29 14.71
C GLY A 792 -64.37 -1.59 15.45
N TRP A 793 -63.76 -2.55 14.76
CA TRP A 793 -63.40 -3.87 15.31
C TRP A 793 -61.91 -3.93 15.72
N GLY A 794 -61.63 -4.60 16.84
CA GLY A 794 -60.33 -4.54 17.53
C GLY A 794 -59.36 -5.71 17.26
N PRO A 795 -58.13 -5.65 17.82
CA PRO A 795 -57.09 -6.66 17.62
C PRO A 795 -57.29 -7.91 18.48
N VAL A 796 -56.86 -9.08 17.98
CA VAL A 796 -56.95 -10.38 18.68
C VAL A 796 -55.81 -10.56 19.69
N GLU A 797 -56.13 -11.05 20.89
CA GLU A 797 -55.15 -11.35 21.94
C GLU A 797 -54.42 -12.69 21.73
N THR A 798 -53.10 -12.72 21.98
CA THR A 798 -52.35 -13.97 22.18
C THR A 798 -51.43 -13.91 23.41
N LYS A 799 -52.05 -14.07 24.59
CA LYS A 799 -51.47 -14.55 25.87
C LYS A 799 -49.97 -14.26 26.11
N ALA A 800 -49.66 -13.03 26.54
CA ALA A 800 -48.41 -12.77 27.25
C ALA A 800 -48.39 -13.51 28.60
N LYS A 801 -47.29 -14.20 28.94
CA LYS A 801 -47.11 -14.80 30.28
C LYS A 801 -47.07 -13.69 31.33
N GLN A 802 -48.00 -13.70 32.29
CA GLN A 802 -47.90 -12.85 33.48
C GLN A 802 -46.60 -13.13 34.22
N ARG A 803 -45.77 -12.09 34.37
CA ARG A 803 -44.66 -12.08 35.31
C ARG A 803 -45.20 -11.53 36.63
N LYS A 804 -45.07 -12.27 37.74
CA LYS A 804 -45.46 -11.76 39.07
C LYS A 804 -44.83 -10.38 39.31
N PRO A 805 -45.56 -9.40 39.88
CA PRO A 805 -44.94 -8.17 40.35
C PRO A 805 -43.92 -8.50 41.44
N SER A 806 -42.81 -7.77 41.47
CA SER A 806 -41.83 -7.86 42.55
C SER A 806 -42.45 -7.33 43.84
N GLN A 807 -42.49 -8.18 44.88
CA GLN A 807 -43.06 -7.85 46.19
C GLN A 807 -42.29 -6.69 46.83
N VAL A 808 -42.97 -5.57 47.07
CA VAL A 808 -42.37 -4.36 47.66
C VAL A 808 -42.54 -4.42 49.17
N THR A 809 -41.44 -4.58 49.91
CA THR A 809 -41.46 -4.53 51.38
C THR A 809 -41.41 -3.08 51.87
N GLN A 810 -42.55 -2.60 52.36
CA GLN A 810 -42.66 -1.37 53.15
C GLN A 810 -42.53 -1.69 54.64
N SER A 811 -42.02 -0.75 55.42
CA SER A 811 -42.11 -0.73 56.88
C SER A 811 -42.70 0.59 57.34
N VAL A 812 -43.64 0.51 58.28
CA VAL A 812 -44.37 1.67 58.80
C VAL A 812 -43.95 1.94 60.23
N PHE A 813 -43.83 3.22 60.59
CA PHE A 813 -43.60 3.68 61.96
C PHE A 813 -44.55 4.84 62.27
N TYR A 814 -44.74 5.15 63.55
CA TYR A 814 -45.54 6.28 64.00
C TYR A 814 -44.63 7.47 64.29
N LEU A 815 -45.05 8.67 63.87
CA LEU A 815 -44.51 9.93 64.38
C LEU A 815 -45.27 10.32 65.67
N GLU A 816 -44.68 11.17 66.50
CA GLU A 816 -45.23 11.53 67.82
C GLU A 816 -46.59 12.24 67.72
N ASP A 817 -46.89 12.88 66.57
CA ASP A 817 -48.20 13.47 66.23
C ASP A 817 -49.29 12.42 65.91
N GLY A 818 -49.02 11.12 66.10
CA GLY A 818 -49.94 10.00 65.83
C GLY A 818 -50.05 9.57 64.36
N ASN A 819 -49.36 10.24 63.44
CA ASN A 819 -49.40 9.95 62.00
C ASN A 819 -48.46 8.80 61.59
N LEU A 820 -48.89 7.99 60.61
CA LEU A 820 -48.17 6.81 60.10
C LEU A 820 -47.19 7.17 58.97
N GLY A 821 -45.89 7.09 59.25
CA GLY A 821 -44.81 7.25 58.26
C GLY A 821 -44.43 5.92 57.60
N VAL A 822 -44.43 5.86 56.27
CA VAL A 822 -44.11 4.64 55.50
C VAL A 822 -42.77 4.77 54.78
N VAL A 823 -41.84 3.83 55.03
CA VAL A 823 -40.53 3.75 54.36
C VAL A 823 -40.42 2.49 53.51
N PHE A 824 -39.93 2.65 52.28
CA PHE A 824 -39.68 1.57 51.34
C PHE A 824 -38.29 0.95 51.61
N LYS A 825 -38.23 -0.32 52.05
CA LYS A 825 -36.94 -0.99 52.33
C LYS A 825 -36.16 -1.39 51.06
N SER A 826 -36.78 -1.36 49.88
CA SER A 826 -36.10 -1.58 48.61
C SER A 826 -36.78 -0.83 47.47
N TYR A 827 -36.06 0.11 46.84
CA TYR A 827 -36.51 0.75 45.61
C TYR A 827 -36.29 -0.19 44.41
N PRO A 828 -37.26 -0.34 43.49
CA PRO A 828 -37.04 -1.08 42.26
C PRO A 828 -35.98 -0.36 41.42
N LYS A 829 -34.87 -1.04 41.09
CA LYS A 829 -33.81 -0.47 40.26
C LYS A 829 -34.41 0.10 38.96
N PRO A 830 -34.13 1.36 38.57
CA PRO A 830 -34.68 1.94 37.36
C PRO A 830 -34.27 1.09 36.16
N LYS A 831 -35.25 0.67 35.36
CA LYS A 831 -34.97 -0.02 34.09
C LYS A 831 -34.29 0.99 33.17
N SER A 832 -33.07 0.71 32.74
CA SER A 832 -32.40 1.55 31.74
C SER A 832 -33.27 1.63 30.49
N VAL A 833 -33.75 2.83 30.17
CA VAL A 833 -34.59 3.11 29.00
C VAL A 833 -33.77 2.92 27.71
N ARG A 834 -32.45 3.19 27.77
CA ARG A 834 -31.51 2.97 26.66
C ARG A 834 -30.89 1.58 26.71
N LYS A 835 -30.73 0.97 25.53
CA LYS A 835 -29.95 -0.26 25.31
C LYS A 835 -28.51 0.14 25.00
N SER A 836 -27.57 -0.18 25.87
CA SER A 836 -26.16 0.03 25.60
C SER A 836 -25.69 -0.80 24.41
N ILE A 837 -24.77 -0.25 23.62
CA ILE A 837 -24.13 -0.97 22.52
C ILE A 837 -23.17 -2.01 23.12
N PRO A 838 -23.28 -3.29 22.72
CA PRO A 838 -22.43 -4.34 23.26
C PRO A 838 -21.00 -4.22 22.71
N LEU A 839 -20.02 -4.42 23.59
CA LEU A 839 -18.64 -4.66 23.17
C LEU A 839 -18.55 -6.02 22.47
N VAL A 840 -18.01 -6.08 21.25
CA VAL A 840 -17.88 -7.34 20.51
C VAL A 840 -16.68 -8.13 21.05
N THR A 841 -16.94 -9.35 21.53
CA THR A 841 -15.90 -10.31 21.95
C THR A 841 -15.67 -11.32 20.82
N LEU A 842 -14.49 -11.29 20.22
CA LEU A 842 -14.08 -12.14 19.11
C LEU A 842 -12.86 -12.98 19.50
N PRO A 843 -12.74 -14.24 19.03
CA PRO A 843 -11.57 -15.07 19.30
C PRO A 843 -10.35 -14.52 18.53
N LYS A 844 -9.15 -14.67 19.12
CA LYS A 844 -7.89 -14.28 18.44
C LYS A 844 -7.56 -15.27 17.31
N GLN A 845 -7.39 -16.55 17.66
CA GLN A 845 -7.21 -17.66 16.71
C GLN A 845 -8.51 -17.99 15.96
N GLU A 846 -8.43 -18.75 14.86
CA GLU A 846 -9.59 -19.13 14.04
C GLU A 846 -10.05 -20.56 14.33
N GLU A 847 -11.36 -20.81 14.30
CA GLU A 847 -11.96 -22.07 14.75
C GLU A 847 -12.23 -23.01 13.56
N ILE A 848 -11.68 -24.24 13.61
CA ILE A 848 -11.96 -25.30 12.63
C ILE A 848 -13.40 -25.77 12.79
N CYS A 849 -14.31 -25.11 12.07
CA CYS A 849 -15.74 -25.35 12.05
C CYS A 849 -16.37 -24.78 10.77
N SER A 850 -17.58 -25.23 10.40
CA SER A 850 -18.33 -24.65 9.28
C SER A 850 -18.80 -23.22 9.60
N THR A 851 -18.94 -22.38 8.57
CA THR A 851 -19.47 -21.01 8.72
C THR A 851 -20.86 -21.01 9.37
N LYS A 852 -21.69 -22.03 9.10
CA LYS A 852 -22.98 -22.27 9.77
C LYS A 852 -22.84 -22.39 11.30
N ARG A 853 -21.81 -23.07 11.81
CA ARG A 853 -21.51 -23.22 13.25
C ARG A 853 -20.84 -21.96 13.82
N TRP A 854 -19.95 -21.34 13.07
CA TRP A 854 -19.25 -20.09 13.42
C TRP A 854 -20.24 -18.92 13.62
N LEU A 855 -21.10 -18.65 12.62
CA LEU A 855 -22.13 -17.61 12.69
C LEU A 855 -23.18 -17.87 13.78
N LYS A 856 -23.38 -19.11 14.25
CA LYS A 856 -24.24 -19.39 15.42
C LYS A 856 -23.74 -18.69 16.70
N ARG A 857 -22.44 -18.32 16.76
CA ARG A 857 -21.81 -17.52 17.82
C ARG A 857 -21.56 -16.06 17.38
N PHE A 858 -21.07 -15.85 16.16
CA PHE A 858 -20.51 -14.55 15.72
C PHE A 858 -21.37 -13.77 14.70
N SER A 859 -22.59 -14.22 14.39
CA SER A 859 -23.56 -13.43 13.57
C SER A 859 -23.94 -12.10 14.22
N ILE A 860 -24.34 -11.13 13.39
CA ILE A 860 -24.78 -9.79 13.80
C ILE A 860 -25.90 -9.89 14.84
N LYS A 861 -26.85 -10.79 14.59
CA LYS A 861 -28.00 -11.07 15.48
C LYS A 861 -27.60 -11.63 16.84
N ARG A 862 -26.46 -12.34 16.96
CA ARG A 862 -25.93 -12.89 18.21
C ARG A 862 -25.08 -11.88 18.99
N GLN A 863 -24.29 -11.09 18.27
CA GLN A 863 -23.57 -9.93 18.82
C GLN A 863 -24.50 -8.75 19.16
N LYS A 864 -25.82 -8.87 18.88
CA LYS A 864 -26.87 -7.87 19.12
C LYS A 864 -26.66 -6.53 18.37
N LEU A 865 -25.79 -6.49 17.36
CA LEU A 865 -25.55 -5.32 16.49
C LEU A 865 -26.62 -5.18 15.38
N ASP A 866 -27.86 -5.53 15.70
CA ASP A 866 -29.01 -5.39 14.81
C ASP A 866 -29.53 -3.95 14.95
N ILE A 867 -29.14 -3.06 14.03
CA ILE A 867 -29.41 -1.62 14.13
C ILE A 867 -30.90 -1.31 14.31
N TYR A 868 -31.78 -2.06 13.64
CA TYR A 868 -33.23 -1.91 13.79
C TYR A 868 -33.70 -2.25 15.20
N LYS A 869 -33.09 -3.23 15.87
CA LYS A 869 -33.37 -3.58 17.28
C LYS A 869 -32.72 -2.66 18.29
N LEU A 870 -31.61 -1.99 17.96
CA LEU A 870 -31.03 -0.93 18.79
C LEU A 870 -31.95 0.30 18.78
N VAL A 871 -32.30 0.81 17.59
CA VAL A 871 -33.20 1.97 17.43
C VAL A 871 -34.65 1.68 17.87
N SER A 872 -35.17 0.47 17.68
CA SER A 872 -36.53 0.10 18.11
C SER A 872 -36.61 -0.24 19.60
N GLY A 873 -36.55 0.77 20.47
CA GLY A 873 -37.16 0.71 21.81
C GLY A 873 -38.70 0.70 21.73
N PRO A 874 -39.41 0.27 22.79
CA PRO A 874 -40.87 0.34 22.82
C PRO A 874 -41.38 1.78 22.77
N ASP A 875 -40.61 2.72 23.32
CA ASP A 875 -40.96 4.14 23.41
C ASP A 875 -40.56 4.94 22.14
N CYS A 876 -39.96 4.29 21.14
CA CYS A 876 -39.43 4.96 19.94
C CYS A 876 -40.44 5.11 18.79
N THR A 877 -41.60 4.45 18.82
CA THR A 877 -42.54 4.40 17.69
C THR A 877 -43.53 5.56 17.71
N HIS A 878 -43.63 6.29 16.59
CA HIS A 878 -44.52 7.46 16.46
C HIS A 878 -46.00 7.05 16.36
N HIS A 879 -46.68 6.99 17.51
CA HIS A 879 -48.11 6.69 17.59
C HIS A 879 -48.96 7.89 17.13
N LYS A 880 -49.49 7.85 15.90
CA LYS A 880 -50.54 8.76 15.43
C LYS A 880 -51.87 8.40 16.13
N LYS A 881 -52.19 9.07 17.24
CA LYS A 881 -53.46 8.86 17.94
C LYS A 881 -54.56 9.67 17.26
N LEU A 882 -55.66 9.03 16.88
CA LEU A 882 -56.88 9.73 16.46
C LEU A 882 -57.47 10.43 17.69
N VAL A 883 -57.63 11.74 17.65
CA VAL A 883 -58.30 12.50 18.74
C VAL A 883 -59.79 12.57 18.38
N PRO A 884 -60.69 11.88 19.11
CA PRO A 884 -62.10 11.76 18.70
C PRO A 884 -62.78 13.13 18.55
N SER A 885 -62.47 14.06 19.44
CA SER A 885 -63.03 15.42 19.48
C SER A 885 -62.65 16.33 18.30
N VAL A 886 -61.71 15.91 17.44
CA VAL A 886 -61.18 16.72 16.34
C VAL A 886 -61.19 15.97 14.99
N LEU A 887 -61.47 14.67 15.00
CA LEU A 887 -61.43 13.76 13.83
C LEU A 887 -60.13 13.80 13.00
N LYS A 888 -59.05 14.34 13.57
CA LYS A 888 -57.70 14.37 12.99
C LYS A 888 -56.77 13.43 13.75
N THR A 889 -55.87 12.77 13.02
CA THR A 889 -54.75 12.04 13.62
C THR A 889 -53.70 13.06 14.08
N VAL A 890 -53.54 13.23 15.38
CA VAL A 890 -52.65 14.25 15.95
C VAL A 890 -51.37 13.57 16.46
N SER A 891 -50.21 14.11 16.07
CA SER A 891 -48.91 13.76 16.65
C SER A 891 -48.73 14.42 18.02
N ALA A 892 -47.99 13.81 18.94
CA ALA A 892 -47.66 14.46 20.20
C ALA A 892 -46.78 15.70 19.95
N LYS A 893 -47.02 16.82 20.65
CA LYS A 893 -46.26 18.08 20.45
C LYS A 893 -44.74 17.93 20.61
N TYR A 894 -44.29 16.94 21.38
CA TYR A 894 -42.87 16.64 21.62
C TYR A 894 -42.16 15.92 20.45
N CYS A 895 -42.90 15.42 19.45
CA CYS A 895 -42.33 14.66 18.34
C CYS A 895 -41.46 15.49 17.37
N SER A 896 -41.50 16.83 17.43
CA SER A 896 -40.60 17.70 16.67
C SER A 896 -39.15 17.65 17.19
N ILE A 897 -38.97 17.37 18.48
CA ILE A 897 -37.68 17.45 19.18
C ILE A 897 -36.73 16.33 18.73
N PHE A 898 -37.24 15.09 18.65
CA PHE A 898 -36.41 13.92 18.35
C PHE A 898 -36.35 13.62 16.83
N PRO A 899 -35.16 13.55 16.21
CA PRO A 899 -35.01 13.21 14.79
C PRO A 899 -35.70 11.89 14.44
N SER A 900 -36.40 11.83 13.30
CA SER A 900 -37.30 10.72 12.97
C SER A 900 -36.94 10.05 11.65
N VAL A 901 -36.80 8.72 11.67
CA VAL A 901 -36.41 7.90 10.52
C VAL A 901 -37.48 6.87 10.17
N HIS A 902 -37.56 6.51 8.88
CA HIS A 902 -38.45 5.46 8.38
C HIS A 902 -37.75 4.10 8.46
N ILE A 903 -38.22 3.20 9.34
CA ILE A 903 -37.70 1.84 9.49
C ILE A 903 -38.85 0.86 9.26
N ASN A 904 -38.75 0.06 8.19
CA ASN A 904 -39.73 -0.96 7.79
C ASN A 904 -41.17 -0.40 7.71
N GLY A 905 -41.35 0.74 7.04
CA GLY A 905 -42.64 1.41 6.86
C GLY A 905 -43.17 2.18 8.07
N MET A 906 -42.48 2.15 9.23
CA MET A 906 -42.86 2.90 10.43
C MET A 906 -41.91 4.08 10.69
N VAL A 907 -42.48 5.24 11.03
CA VAL A 907 -41.73 6.39 11.57
C VAL A 907 -41.32 6.09 13.01
N LYS A 908 -40.02 6.21 13.29
CA LYS A 908 -39.45 6.02 14.64
C LYS A 908 -38.48 7.14 14.98
N HIS A 909 -38.45 7.56 16.24
CA HIS A 909 -37.51 8.55 16.73
C HIS A 909 -36.14 7.91 17.05
N LEU A 910 -35.06 8.55 16.61
CA LEU A 910 -33.69 8.20 16.98
C LEU A 910 -33.45 8.60 18.44
N GLN A 911 -33.23 7.61 19.31
CA GLN A 911 -32.84 7.81 20.71
C GLN A 911 -31.35 7.56 20.98
N LEU A 912 -30.59 7.11 19.97
CA LEU A 912 -29.13 6.99 20.03
C LEU A 912 -28.49 8.37 19.89
N THR A 913 -27.41 8.61 20.63
CA THR A 913 -26.56 9.80 20.47
C THR A 913 -25.54 9.63 19.33
N PRO A 914 -24.95 10.72 18.80
CA PRO A 914 -23.84 10.61 17.84
C PRO A 914 -22.62 9.85 18.39
N GLY A 915 -22.37 9.91 19.71
CA GLY A 915 -21.33 9.15 20.38
C GLY A 915 -21.63 7.65 20.42
N GLU A 916 -22.87 7.27 20.72
CA GLU A 916 -23.33 5.87 20.61
C GLU A 916 -23.24 5.39 19.15
N LEU A 917 -23.63 6.19 18.15
CA LEU A 917 -23.46 5.80 16.74
C LEU A 917 -21.97 5.66 16.33
N LYS A 918 -21.07 6.51 16.84
CA LYS A 918 -19.61 6.32 16.65
C LYS A 918 -19.14 5.01 17.27
N GLN A 919 -19.56 4.69 18.50
CA GLN A 919 -19.25 3.42 19.16
C GLN A 919 -19.78 2.21 18.37
N TYR A 920 -21.01 2.30 17.84
CA TYR A 920 -21.61 1.26 17.01
C TYR A 920 -20.78 1.02 15.74
N LEU A 921 -20.39 2.09 15.03
CA LEU A 921 -19.56 1.99 13.83
C LEU A 921 -18.25 1.24 14.13
N THR A 922 -17.51 1.64 15.18
CA THR A 922 -16.28 0.94 15.62
C THR A 922 -16.53 -0.53 16.01
N GLN A 923 -17.68 -0.88 16.59
CA GLN A 923 -18.01 -2.28 16.87
C GLN A 923 -18.34 -3.07 15.60
N THR A 924 -19.05 -2.48 14.63
CA THR A 924 -19.33 -3.13 13.33
C THR A 924 -18.08 -3.29 12.48
N GLU A 925 -17.14 -2.36 12.54
CA GLU A 925 -15.85 -2.39 11.87
C GLU A 925 -14.95 -3.52 12.38
N ARG A 926 -14.82 -3.67 13.71
CA ARG A 926 -14.12 -4.81 14.32
C ARG A 926 -14.75 -6.16 13.94
N LEU A 927 -16.06 -6.22 13.75
CA LEU A 927 -16.77 -7.42 13.28
C LEU A 927 -16.54 -7.67 11.78
N LEU A 928 -16.55 -6.62 10.95
CA LEU A 928 -16.32 -6.67 9.51
C LEU A 928 -14.90 -7.16 9.19
N LEU A 929 -13.89 -6.58 9.85
CA LEU A 929 -12.49 -7.02 9.75
C LEU A 929 -12.36 -8.51 10.09
N ARG A 930 -13.08 -9.02 11.11
CA ARG A 930 -13.05 -10.45 11.43
C ARG A 930 -13.82 -11.32 10.42
N TYR A 931 -14.89 -10.81 9.81
CA TYR A 931 -15.55 -11.52 8.70
C TYR A 931 -14.63 -11.60 7.47
N MET A 932 -13.82 -10.57 7.21
CA MET A 932 -12.81 -10.59 6.14
C MET A 932 -11.65 -11.55 6.44
N GLN A 933 -11.09 -11.55 7.66
CA GLN A 933 -10.10 -12.55 8.10
C GLN A 933 -10.64 -13.98 7.96
N ARG A 934 -11.91 -14.20 8.34
CA ARG A 934 -12.57 -15.51 8.19
C ARG A 934 -12.80 -15.89 6.71
N LEU A 935 -13.02 -14.92 5.83
CA LEU A 935 -13.13 -15.12 4.39
C LEU A 935 -11.77 -15.50 3.78
N GLN A 936 -10.71 -14.76 4.11
CA GLN A 936 -9.33 -15.08 3.69
C GLN A 936 -8.91 -16.47 4.18
N TRP A 937 -9.25 -16.86 5.41
CA TRP A 937 -9.02 -18.22 5.93
C TRP A 937 -9.72 -19.30 5.10
N LEU A 938 -10.97 -19.09 4.69
CA LEU A 938 -11.70 -20.03 3.82
C LEU A 938 -11.11 -20.11 2.40
N LEU A 939 -10.47 -19.05 1.92
CA LEU A 939 -9.81 -18.98 0.61
C LEU A 939 -8.31 -19.36 0.66
N SER A 940 -7.80 -19.77 1.82
CA SER A 940 -6.38 -20.12 2.02
C SER A 940 -6.06 -21.59 1.70
N GLY A 941 -4.97 -21.82 0.97
CA GLY A 941 -4.45 -23.16 0.68
C GLY A 941 -5.48 -24.12 0.06
N SER A 942 -5.44 -25.37 0.49
CA SER A 942 -6.41 -26.42 0.15
C SER A 942 -7.87 -26.05 0.45
N ARG A 943 -8.15 -25.17 1.42
CA ARG A 943 -9.53 -24.81 1.83
C ARG A 943 -10.29 -24.10 0.70
N ARG A 944 -9.58 -23.41 -0.19
CA ARG A 944 -10.13 -22.81 -1.43
C ARG A 944 -10.84 -23.83 -2.32
N VAL A 945 -10.32 -25.06 -2.37
CA VAL A 945 -10.79 -26.11 -3.30
C VAL A 945 -11.75 -27.06 -2.58
N PHE A 946 -11.29 -27.68 -1.50
CA PHE A 946 -12.02 -28.77 -0.83
C PHE A 946 -12.95 -28.29 0.30
N GLY A 947 -12.88 -27.00 0.66
CA GLY A 947 -13.42 -26.48 1.90
C GLY A 947 -12.58 -26.88 3.12
N ALA A 948 -13.10 -26.57 4.31
CA ALA A 948 -12.51 -27.01 5.58
C ALA A 948 -13.06 -28.39 5.98
N VAL A 949 -12.18 -29.37 6.17
CA VAL A 949 -12.51 -30.71 6.68
C VAL A 949 -12.84 -30.64 8.18
N LEU A 950 -13.92 -31.29 8.62
CA LEU A 950 -14.42 -31.22 10.01
C LEU A 950 -14.58 -32.59 10.68
N GLU A 951 -14.62 -33.64 9.86
CA GLU A 951 -14.89 -35.03 10.18
C GLU A 951 -13.56 -35.73 10.52
N ARG A 952 -13.57 -36.70 11.46
CA ARG A 952 -12.36 -37.42 11.90
C ARG A 952 -12.01 -38.63 11.04
N GLU A 953 -12.98 -39.11 10.27
CA GLU A 953 -12.91 -40.27 9.40
C GLU A 953 -13.40 -39.82 8.02
N VAL A 954 -12.55 -39.88 7.00
CA VAL A 954 -12.82 -39.24 5.70
C VAL A 954 -12.46 -40.16 4.54
N CYS A 955 -13.37 -40.32 3.58
CA CYS A 955 -13.05 -40.92 2.29
C CYS A 955 -13.18 -39.86 1.18
N VAL A 956 -12.11 -39.61 0.44
CA VAL A 956 -12.12 -38.67 -0.69
C VAL A 956 -12.38 -39.45 -1.97
N LEU A 957 -13.53 -39.18 -2.60
CA LEU A 957 -13.95 -39.77 -3.86
C LEU A 957 -13.51 -38.83 -5.00
N LEU A 958 -12.65 -39.33 -5.88
CA LEU A 958 -11.97 -38.58 -6.93
C LEU A 958 -12.46 -39.04 -8.30
N ASP A 959 -13.15 -38.17 -9.02
CA ASP A 959 -13.50 -38.40 -10.41
C ASP A 959 -12.22 -38.46 -11.28
N VAL A 960 -12.08 -39.53 -12.05
CA VAL A 960 -11.03 -39.72 -13.07
C VAL A 960 -11.62 -40.15 -14.41
N SER A 961 -12.86 -39.74 -14.68
CA SER A 961 -13.49 -39.86 -16.00
C SER A 961 -12.74 -39.05 -17.07
N GLY A 962 -13.12 -39.24 -18.34
CA GLY A 962 -12.52 -38.54 -19.48
C GLY A 962 -12.69 -37.01 -19.46
N SER A 963 -13.72 -36.46 -18.80
CA SER A 963 -13.92 -35.00 -18.70
C SER A 963 -12.86 -34.34 -17.82
N MET A 964 -12.40 -35.03 -16.78
CA MET A 964 -11.40 -34.55 -15.83
C MET A 964 -9.98 -34.40 -16.42
N ALA A 965 -9.74 -34.81 -17.67
CA ALA A 965 -8.40 -34.84 -18.28
C ALA A 965 -7.61 -33.50 -18.23
N PRO A 966 -8.19 -32.32 -18.55
CA PRO A 966 -7.46 -31.05 -18.51
C PRO A 966 -7.27 -30.51 -17.08
N CYS A 967 -8.03 -31.00 -16.09
CA CYS A 967 -8.02 -30.48 -14.72
C CYS A 967 -7.31 -31.41 -13.71
N LEU A 968 -7.13 -32.70 -14.04
CA LEU A 968 -6.49 -33.70 -13.17
C LEU A 968 -5.07 -33.31 -12.73
N GLY A 969 -4.30 -32.63 -13.60
CA GLY A 969 -2.94 -32.16 -13.27
C GLY A 969 -2.92 -31.12 -12.14
N GLU A 970 -3.87 -30.19 -12.13
CA GLU A 970 -4.06 -29.27 -11.01
C GLU A 970 -4.60 -30.02 -9.79
N LEU A 971 -5.63 -30.86 -9.98
CA LEU A 971 -6.26 -31.61 -8.89
C LEU A 971 -5.27 -32.45 -8.08
N LYS A 972 -4.38 -33.22 -8.73
CA LYS A 972 -3.30 -33.98 -8.07
C LYS A 972 -2.47 -33.10 -7.13
N THR A 973 -2.11 -31.90 -7.60
CA THR A 973 -1.31 -30.93 -6.85
C THR A 973 -2.08 -30.35 -5.66
N LYS A 974 -3.36 -29.98 -5.83
CA LYS A 974 -4.21 -29.50 -4.72
C LYS A 974 -4.52 -30.61 -3.71
N LEU A 975 -4.64 -31.87 -4.16
CA LEU A 975 -4.89 -33.02 -3.31
C LEU A 975 -3.68 -33.32 -2.40
N ALA A 976 -2.46 -33.16 -2.91
CA ALA A 976 -1.26 -33.18 -2.07
C ALA A 976 -1.32 -32.09 -0.98
N SER A 977 -1.72 -30.87 -1.31
CA SER A 977 -1.98 -29.82 -0.31
C SER A 977 -3.06 -30.22 0.71
N LEU A 978 -4.16 -30.86 0.31
CA LEU A 978 -5.20 -31.32 1.24
C LEU A 978 -4.65 -32.33 2.27
N ILE A 979 -3.88 -33.32 1.78
CA ILE A 979 -3.33 -34.39 2.61
C ILE A 979 -2.42 -33.80 3.69
N TRP A 980 -1.51 -32.88 3.34
CA TRP A 980 -0.59 -32.29 4.31
C TRP A 980 -1.22 -31.18 5.18
N GLU A 981 -1.96 -30.23 4.59
CA GLU A 981 -2.50 -29.06 5.31
C GLU A 981 -3.71 -29.36 6.21
N GLN A 982 -4.48 -30.40 5.91
CA GLN A 982 -5.74 -30.70 6.61
C GLN A 982 -5.84 -32.12 7.15
N LEU A 983 -5.48 -33.16 6.39
CA LEU A 983 -5.66 -34.53 6.87
C LEU A 983 -4.58 -34.92 7.89
N HIS A 984 -3.31 -34.69 7.56
CA HIS A 984 -2.18 -34.88 8.47
C HIS A 984 -2.23 -33.89 9.65
N HIS A 985 -2.31 -32.58 9.38
CA HIS A 985 -2.27 -31.55 10.44
C HIS A 985 -3.39 -31.66 11.48
N ASN A 986 -4.59 -32.13 11.10
CA ASN A 986 -5.71 -32.31 12.02
C ASN A 986 -5.87 -33.76 12.52
N THR A 987 -4.93 -34.66 12.21
CA THR A 987 -4.97 -36.10 12.57
C THR A 987 -6.27 -36.79 12.15
N VAL A 988 -6.65 -36.64 10.89
CA VAL A 988 -7.86 -37.24 10.29
C VAL A 988 -7.50 -38.60 9.69
N ARG A 989 -8.24 -39.66 10.09
CA ARG A 989 -8.12 -40.97 9.44
C ARG A 989 -8.72 -40.91 8.05
N PHE A 990 -7.97 -41.32 7.02
CA PHE A 990 -8.44 -41.17 5.64
C PHE A 990 -8.16 -42.35 4.70
N SER A 991 -8.93 -42.41 3.61
CA SER A 991 -8.57 -43.15 2.39
C SER A 991 -8.96 -42.36 1.15
N LEU A 992 -8.37 -42.71 0.01
CA LEU A 992 -8.65 -42.13 -1.30
C LEU A 992 -9.29 -43.19 -2.20
N LEU A 993 -10.25 -42.77 -3.01
CA LEU A 993 -10.99 -43.64 -3.92
C LEU A 993 -11.15 -42.93 -5.25
N ALA A 994 -10.56 -43.48 -6.31
CA ALA A 994 -10.72 -42.96 -7.67
C ALA A 994 -11.85 -43.72 -8.38
N PHE A 995 -12.67 -43.03 -9.16
CA PHE A 995 -13.76 -43.65 -9.92
C PHE A 995 -13.84 -43.12 -11.36
N SER A 996 -14.18 -44.02 -12.28
CA SER A 996 -14.50 -43.70 -13.68
C SER A 996 -15.60 -44.65 -14.16
N GLU A 997 -15.31 -45.62 -15.02
CA GLU A 997 -16.23 -46.74 -15.31
C GLU A 997 -16.41 -47.68 -14.11
N GLY A 998 -15.34 -47.87 -13.33
CA GLY A 998 -15.33 -48.61 -12.08
C GLY A 998 -14.47 -47.94 -11.00
N VAL A 999 -14.47 -48.53 -9.80
CA VAL A 999 -13.85 -47.96 -8.60
C VAL A 999 -12.48 -48.56 -8.26
N LYS A 1000 -11.52 -47.71 -7.90
CA LYS A 1000 -10.18 -48.08 -7.40
C LYS A 1000 -9.86 -47.34 -6.09
N ALA A 1001 -9.83 -48.05 -4.98
CA ALA A 1001 -9.35 -47.52 -3.70
C ALA A 1001 -7.81 -47.50 -3.62
N TRP A 1002 -7.26 -46.56 -2.86
CA TRP A 1002 -5.85 -46.54 -2.43
C TRP A 1002 -5.58 -47.60 -1.36
N ARG A 1003 -6.40 -47.61 -0.31
CA ARG A 1003 -6.39 -48.61 0.78
C ARG A 1003 -7.84 -49.02 1.11
N PRO A 1004 -8.10 -50.31 1.40
CA PRO A 1004 -9.45 -50.83 1.65
C PRO A 1004 -10.02 -50.47 3.03
N ALA A 1005 -9.24 -49.81 3.88
CA ALA A 1005 -9.65 -49.30 5.18
C ALA A 1005 -9.03 -47.92 5.42
N LEU A 1006 -9.67 -47.08 6.25
CA LEU A 1006 -9.16 -45.76 6.61
C LEU A 1006 -7.84 -45.87 7.38
N GLN A 1007 -6.78 -45.23 6.88
CA GLN A 1007 -5.45 -45.21 7.49
C GLN A 1007 -5.30 -44.05 8.48
N GLU A 1008 -4.44 -44.22 9.48
CA GLU A 1008 -3.91 -43.08 10.26
C GLU A 1008 -2.96 -42.24 9.38
N PRO A 1009 -2.97 -40.90 9.50
CA PRO A 1009 -2.22 -40.03 8.60
C PRO A 1009 -0.76 -39.88 9.03
N THR A 1010 0.01 -40.97 9.07
CA THR A 1010 1.47 -40.93 9.28
C THR A 1010 2.16 -40.29 8.07
N GLU A 1011 3.43 -39.85 8.21
CA GLU A 1011 4.16 -39.28 7.08
C GLU A 1011 4.30 -40.27 5.91
N GLU A 1012 4.51 -41.56 6.21
CA GLU A 1012 4.64 -42.64 5.23
C GLU A 1012 3.31 -42.86 4.49
N ALA A 1013 2.20 -42.92 5.24
CA ALA A 1013 0.85 -43.05 4.68
C ALA A 1013 0.49 -41.84 3.80
N CYS A 1014 0.84 -40.62 4.22
CA CYS A 1014 0.63 -39.40 3.44
C CYS A 1014 1.50 -39.36 2.17
N ARG A 1015 2.77 -39.78 2.24
CA ARG A 1015 3.66 -39.90 1.06
C ARG A 1015 3.14 -40.94 0.06
N ASP A 1016 2.73 -42.12 0.54
CA ASP A 1016 2.16 -43.20 -0.27
C ASP A 1016 0.81 -42.81 -0.93
N ALA A 1017 -0.07 -42.13 -0.19
CA ALA A 1017 -1.32 -41.58 -0.73
C ALA A 1017 -1.08 -40.56 -1.85
N VAL A 1018 -0.11 -39.67 -1.68
CA VAL A 1018 0.29 -38.69 -2.71
C VAL A 1018 0.89 -39.41 -3.92
N GLN A 1019 1.80 -40.38 -3.72
CA GLN A 1019 2.39 -41.16 -4.81
C GLN A 1019 1.34 -41.93 -5.61
N TRP A 1020 0.37 -42.56 -4.94
CA TRP A 1020 -0.77 -43.23 -5.57
C TRP A 1020 -1.65 -42.24 -6.36
N ALA A 1021 -1.92 -41.05 -5.80
CA ALA A 1021 -2.71 -40.03 -6.49
C ALA A 1021 -2.00 -39.53 -7.77
N TYR A 1022 -0.67 -39.40 -7.76
CA TYR A 1022 0.08 -39.03 -8.97
C TYR A 1022 0.06 -40.12 -10.07
N GLN A 1023 -0.16 -41.39 -9.72
CA GLN A 1023 -0.30 -42.51 -10.67
C GLN A 1023 -1.68 -42.62 -11.34
N LEU A 1024 -2.68 -41.85 -10.90
CA LEU A 1024 -4.02 -41.87 -11.51
C LEU A 1024 -4.00 -41.27 -12.92
N ASN A 1025 -4.72 -41.90 -13.86
CA ASN A 1025 -4.92 -41.39 -15.22
C ASN A 1025 -6.41 -41.29 -15.50
N THR A 1026 -6.83 -40.35 -16.36
CA THR A 1026 -8.23 -40.19 -16.78
C THR A 1026 -8.61 -41.15 -17.90
N HIS A 1027 -9.73 -41.86 -17.75
CA HIS A 1027 -10.30 -42.72 -18.78
C HIS A 1027 -11.78 -43.00 -18.50
N GLY A 1028 -12.57 -43.29 -19.55
CA GLY A 1028 -13.95 -43.78 -19.39
C GLY A 1028 -14.97 -42.76 -18.87
N GLY A 1029 -16.15 -43.27 -18.50
CA GLY A 1029 -17.29 -42.51 -17.97
C GLY A 1029 -17.22 -42.17 -16.47
N THR A 1030 -18.37 -41.82 -15.89
CA THR A 1030 -18.54 -41.24 -14.55
C THR A 1030 -19.54 -42.04 -13.70
N ASN A 1031 -19.12 -43.22 -13.21
CA ASN A 1031 -19.89 -44.10 -12.32
C ASN A 1031 -19.85 -43.62 -10.86
N THR A 1032 -20.51 -42.49 -10.58
CA THR A 1032 -20.61 -41.94 -9.21
C THR A 1032 -21.35 -42.86 -8.23
N LEU A 1033 -22.22 -43.76 -8.73
CA LEU A 1033 -23.06 -44.59 -7.87
C LEU A 1033 -22.26 -45.66 -7.13
N GLU A 1034 -21.42 -46.40 -7.86
CA GLU A 1034 -20.51 -47.41 -7.29
C GLU A 1034 -19.48 -46.76 -6.35
N ALA A 1035 -19.02 -45.54 -6.68
CA ALA A 1035 -18.12 -44.76 -5.83
C ALA A 1035 -18.76 -44.39 -4.50
N LEU A 1036 -20.04 -43.99 -4.50
CA LEU A 1036 -20.80 -43.69 -3.28
C LEU A 1036 -21.12 -44.95 -2.47
N GLN A 1037 -21.52 -46.05 -3.12
CA GLN A 1037 -21.73 -47.35 -2.47
C GLN A 1037 -20.46 -47.86 -1.78
N THR A 1038 -19.32 -47.81 -2.47
CA THR A 1038 -18.02 -48.21 -1.93
C THR A 1038 -17.54 -47.25 -0.84
N GLY A 1039 -17.75 -45.94 -1.01
CA GLY A 1039 -17.45 -44.92 0.00
C GLY A 1039 -18.21 -45.13 1.31
N CYS A 1040 -19.52 -45.40 1.25
CA CYS A 1040 -20.33 -45.72 2.42
C CYS A 1040 -19.88 -47.03 3.12
N GLY A 1041 -19.21 -47.94 2.40
CA GLY A 1041 -18.66 -49.17 2.96
C GLY A 1041 -17.46 -49.01 3.90
N PHE A 1042 -16.86 -47.81 4.01
CA PHE A 1042 -15.73 -47.56 4.90
C PHE A 1042 -16.10 -47.38 6.38
N GLY A 1043 -17.38 -47.16 6.72
CA GLY A 1043 -17.86 -47.09 8.11
C GLY A 1043 -19.08 -46.17 8.32
N ASP A 1044 -19.77 -46.37 9.45
CA ASP A 1044 -21.06 -45.72 9.73
C ASP A 1044 -20.97 -44.22 10.08
N SER A 1045 -19.76 -43.69 10.31
CA SER A 1045 -19.46 -42.32 10.76
C SER A 1045 -18.63 -41.49 9.78
N VAL A 1046 -18.41 -41.97 8.55
CA VAL A 1046 -17.46 -41.39 7.59
C VAL A 1046 -17.99 -40.12 6.91
N GLY A 1047 -17.13 -39.10 6.80
CA GLY A 1047 -17.32 -37.95 5.92
C GLY A 1047 -16.87 -38.28 4.49
N LEU A 1048 -17.79 -38.37 3.54
CA LEU A 1048 -17.46 -38.58 2.14
C LEU A 1048 -17.23 -37.22 1.46
N TYR A 1049 -16.13 -37.10 0.73
CA TYR A 1049 -15.74 -35.90 -0.01
C TYR A 1049 -15.72 -36.21 -1.50
N LEU A 1050 -16.83 -35.96 -2.19
CA LEU A 1050 -16.99 -36.20 -3.62
C LEU A 1050 -16.48 -35.02 -4.44
N LEU A 1051 -15.46 -35.25 -5.26
CA LEU A 1051 -14.98 -34.33 -6.28
C LEU A 1051 -15.43 -34.82 -7.66
N SER A 1052 -15.99 -33.94 -8.48
CA SER A 1052 -16.33 -34.19 -9.89
C SER A 1052 -16.44 -32.87 -10.67
N ASP A 1053 -16.25 -32.93 -11.99
CA ASP A 1053 -16.52 -31.84 -12.93
C ASP A 1053 -17.84 -32.02 -13.71
N GLY A 1054 -18.54 -33.15 -13.51
CA GLY A 1054 -19.57 -33.63 -14.43
C GLY A 1054 -20.89 -34.06 -13.78
N LYS A 1055 -21.67 -34.82 -14.57
CA LYS A 1055 -22.84 -35.57 -14.10
C LYS A 1055 -22.47 -37.05 -13.96
N PRO A 1056 -23.15 -37.83 -13.10
CA PRO A 1056 -23.12 -39.29 -13.21
C PRO A 1056 -23.65 -39.76 -14.57
N ASP A 1057 -23.11 -40.88 -15.08
CA ASP A 1057 -23.66 -41.58 -16.24
C ASP A 1057 -25.06 -42.15 -15.93
N SER A 1058 -25.28 -42.53 -14.67
CA SER A 1058 -26.58 -42.95 -14.13
C SER A 1058 -27.50 -41.75 -13.90
N SER A 1059 -28.81 -41.95 -14.04
CA SER A 1059 -29.77 -40.86 -13.86
C SER A 1059 -29.68 -40.23 -12.47
N CYS A 1060 -29.56 -38.89 -12.41
CA CYS A 1060 -29.34 -38.15 -11.17
C CYS A 1060 -30.39 -38.46 -10.09
N SER A 1061 -31.64 -38.71 -10.46
CA SER A 1061 -32.72 -39.09 -9.54
C SER A 1061 -32.52 -40.46 -8.90
N LEU A 1062 -31.94 -41.43 -9.63
CA LEU A 1062 -31.59 -42.74 -9.10
C LEU A 1062 -30.43 -42.61 -8.10
N VAL A 1063 -29.39 -41.85 -8.44
CA VAL A 1063 -28.23 -41.64 -7.54
C VAL A 1063 -28.64 -40.95 -6.24
N LEU A 1064 -29.49 -39.92 -6.30
CA LEU A 1064 -30.00 -39.25 -5.09
C LEU A 1064 -30.84 -40.21 -4.22
N LYS A 1065 -31.77 -40.97 -4.81
CA LYS A 1065 -32.62 -41.93 -4.08
C LYS A 1065 -31.83 -43.08 -3.45
N GLU A 1066 -30.84 -43.62 -4.17
CA GLU A 1066 -30.02 -44.72 -3.66
C GLU A 1066 -29.01 -44.22 -2.60
N THR A 1067 -28.51 -42.99 -2.72
CA THR A 1067 -27.72 -42.34 -1.65
C THR A 1067 -28.56 -42.14 -0.38
N GLU A 1068 -29.81 -41.70 -0.52
CA GLU A 1068 -30.76 -41.59 0.60
C GLU A 1068 -30.99 -42.95 1.27
N ARG A 1069 -31.13 -44.03 0.49
CA ARG A 1069 -31.21 -45.41 1.01
C ARG A 1069 -29.94 -45.83 1.75
N LEU A 1070 -28.75 -45.52 1.24
CA LEU A 1070 -27.46 -45.88 1.84
C LEU A 1070 -27.12 -45.08 3.10
N THR A 1071 -27.62 -43.85 3.22
CA THR A 1071 -27.44 -43.00 4.42
C THR A 1071 -28.57 -43.14 5.45
N THR A 1072 -29.65 -43.87 5.13
CA THR A 1072 -30.75 -44.12 6.06
C THR A 1072 -30.31 -45.08 7.19
N GLY A 1073 -30.04 -44.50 8.36
CA GLY A 1073 -29.62 -45.22 9.58
C GLY A 1073 -28.19 -44.89 10.02
N ASN A 1074 -27.33 -44.47 9.09
CA ASN A 1074 -25.92 -44.19 9.34
C ASN A 1074 -25.65 -42.69 9.52
N HIS A 1075 -24.53 -42.33 10.15
CA HIS A 1075 -24.10 -40.94 10.38
C HIS A 1075 -23.11 -40.44 9.30
N ILE A 1076 -23.26 -40.95 8.08
CA ILE A 1076 -22.46 -40.58 6.92
C ILE A 1076 -22.89 -39.19 6.42
N THR A 1077 -21.91 -38.31 6.18
CA THR A 1077 -22.15 -36.97 5.61
C THR A 1077 -21.38 -36.79 4.31
N ILE A 1078 -22.08 -36.40 3.23
CA ILE A 1078 -21.49 -36.27 1.90
C ILE A 1078 -21.31 -34.79 1.58
N HIS A 1079 -20.06 -34.37 1.46
CA HIS A 1079 -19.66 -33.04 0.99
C HIS A 1079 -19.29 -33.16 -0.48
N THR A 1080 -19.75 -32.22 -1.30
CA THR A 1080 -19.54 -32.24 -2.76
C THR A 1080 -18.74 -31.02 -3.19
N VAL A 1081 -17.72 -31.23 -4.00
CA VAL A 1081 -16.84 -30.20 -4.55
C VAL A 1081 -16.99 -30.22 -6.07
N SER A 1082 -17.54 -29.14 -6.62
CA SER A 1082 -17.47 -28.86 -8.06
C SER A 1082 -16.08 -28.36 -8.42
N PHE A 1083 -15.35 -29.12 -9.22
CA PHE A 1083 -14.05 -28.71 -9.75
C PHE A 1083 -14.21 -28.19 -11.18
N ASN A 1084 -14.11 -26.87 -11.35
CA ASN A 1084 -14.17 -26.10 -12.61
C ASN A 1084 -15.40 -26.37 -13.54
N CYS A 1085 -16.43 -27.08 -13.06
CA CYS A 1085 -17.66 -27.40 -13.80
C CYS A 1085 -18.48 -26.14 -14.18
N THR A 1086 -18.65 -25.87 -15.46
CA THR A 1086 -19.49 -24.78 -15.98
C THR A 1086 -20.99 -25.12 -16.06
N ASP A 1087 -21.36 -26.40 -16.05
CA ASP A 1087 -22.75 -26.84 -16.19
C ASP A 1087 -23.58 -26.60 -14.91
N SER A 1088 -24.51 -25.66 -14.97
CA SER A 1088 -25.43 -25.33 -13.87
C SER A 1088 -26.22 -26.54 -13.35
N SER A 1089 -26.56 -27.50 -14.21
CA SER A 1089 -27.37 -28.67 -13.87
C SER A 1089 -26.59 -29.78 -13.17
N ALA A 1090 -25.31 -29.97 -13.50
CA ALA A 1090 -24.38 -30.79 -12.74
C ALA A 1090 -24.12 -30.19 -11.35
N ASN A 1091 -23.82 -28.89 -11.31
CA ASN A 1091 -23.65 -28.12 -10.08
C ASN A 1091 -24.90 -28.22 -9.16
N ASP A 1092 -26.11 -28.17 -9.73
CA ASP A 1092 -27.36 -28.31 -8.97
C ASP A 1092 -27.68 -29.76 -8.54
N PHE A 1093 -27.16 -30.78 -9.22
CA PHE A 1093 -27.18 -32.16 -8.73
C PHE A 1093 -26.27 -32.32 -7.51
N LEU A 1094 -25.02 -31.85 -7.58
CA LEU A 1094 -24.08 -31.90 -6.46
C LEU A 1094 -24.61 -31.14 -5.24
N LYS A 1095 -25.19 -29.95 -5.43
CA LYS A 1095 -25.89 -29.19 -4.36
C LYS A 1095 -26.98 -30.00 -3.67
N LYS A 1096 -27.80 -30.75 -4.44
CA LYS A 1096 -28.89 -31.59 -3.88
C LYS A 1096 -28.35 -32.78 -3.10
N LEU A 1097 -27.36 -33.48 -3.66
CA LEU A 1097 -26.69 -34.63 -3.04
C LEU A 1097 -26.14 -34.26 -1.65
N ALA A 1098 -25.34 -33.19 -1.57
CA ALA A 1098 -24.81 -32.72 -0.29
C ALA A 1098 -25.89 -32.29 0.71
N HIS A 1099 -26.95 -31.62 0.24
CA HIS A 1099 -28.02 -31.13 1.12
C HIS A 1099 -28.91 -32.25 1.68
N GLN A 1100 -29.15 -33.34 0.93
CA GLN A 1100 -29.91 -34.50 1.44
C GLN A 1100 -29.18 -35.18 2.60
N THR A 1101 -27.86 -35.39 2.49
CA THR A 1101 -27.04 -36.02 3.54
C THR A 1101 -26.54 -35.04 4.61
N GLY A 1102 -27.08 -33.81 4.66
CA GLY A 1102 -26.71 -32.78 5.64
C GLY A 1102 -25.28 -32.23 5.54
N GLY A 1103 -24.56 -32.53 4.46
CA GLY A 1103 -23.19 -32.07 4.18
C GLY A 1103 -23.13 -30.65 3.61
N ARG A 1104 -22.11 -30.39 2.78
CA ARG A 1104 -21.83 -29.04 2.23
C ARG A 1104 -21.43 -29.09 0.76
N TYR A 1105 -21.93 -28.12 0.00
CA TYR A 1105 -21.49 -27.87 -1.38
C TYR A 1105 -20.37 -26.83 -1.43
N HIS A 1106 -19.28 -27.15 -2.12
CA HIS A 1106 -18.17 -26.26 -2.44
C HIS A 1106 -17.98 -26.18 -3.96
N ARG A 1107 -17.39 -25.08 -4.43
CA ARG A 1107 -17.08 -24.82 -5.83
C ARG A 1107 -15.73 -24.13 -5.90
N CYS A 1108 -14.81 -24.65 -6.71
CA CYS A 1108 -13.61 -23.91 -7.10
C CYS A 1108 -14.00 -22.74 -8.01
N HIS A 1109 -13.46 -21.55 -7.75
CA HIS A 1109 -13.64 -20.35 -8.56
C HIS A 1109 -12.28 -19.88 -9.08
N ASP A 1110 -12.18 -19.63 -10.38
CA ASP A 1110 -10.92 -19.25 -11.04
C ASP A 1110 -10.46 -17.85 -10.60
N ASN A 1111 -11.41 -16.94 -10.43
CA ASN A 1111 -11.16 -15.51 -10.13
C ASN A 1111 -10.81 -15.22 -8.65
N VAL A 1112 -10.41 -16.25 -7.88
CA VAL A 1112 -10.12 -16.12 -6.44
C VAL A 1112 -8.76 -15.49 -6.16
N ASP A 1113 -7.75 -15.67 -7.03
CA ASP A 1113 -6.43 -15.03 -6.82
C ASP A 1113 -6.51 -13.50 -6.88
N ALA A 1114 -7.41 -12.97 -7.74
CA ALA A 1114 -7.75 -11.56 -7.74
C ALA A 1114 -8.44 -11.13 -6.43
N LEU A 1115 -9.33 -11.96 -5.87
CA LEU A 1115 -10.04 -11.65 -4.63
C LEU A 1115 -9.13 -11.72 -3.41
N SER A 1116 -8.23 -12.70 -3.32
CA SER A 1116 -7.24 -12.80 -2.23
C SER A 1116 -6.26 -11.63 -2.28
N GLY A 1117 -5.74 -11.25 -3.45
CA GLY A 1117 -4.87 -10.08 -3.59
C GLY A 1117 -5.55 -8.77 -3.16
N LEU A 1118 -6.84 -8.60 -3.48
CA LEU A 1118 -7.64 -7.43 -3.09
C LEU A 1118 -8.04 -7.45 -1.59
N LEU A 1119 -7.98 -8.61 -0.93
CA LEU A 1119 -8.09 -8.73 0.53
C LEU A 1119 -6.75 -8.51 1.24
N GLU A 1120 -5.62 -8.74 0.56
CA GLU A 1120 -4.26 -8.60 1.08
C GLU A 1120 -3.66 -7.19 0.89
N SER A 1121 -4.13 -6.42 -0.09
CA SER A 1121 -3.71 -5.03 -0.33
C SER A 1121 -4.11 -4.03 0.75
N GLY A 1122 -4.87 -4.46 1.77
CA GLY A 1122 -5.45 -3.60 2.79
C GLY A 1122 -6.70 -2.85 2.30
N LEU A 1123 -7.52 -2.41 3.27
CA LEU A 1123 -8.63 -1.49 3.01
C LEU A 1123 -8.08 -0.06 2.95
N SER A 1124 -7.81 0.44 1.74
CA SER A 1124 -7.65 1.88 1.53
C SER A 1124 -9.01 2.56 1.79
N ASP A 1125 -9.01 3.71 2.45
CA ASP A 1125 -10.25 4.38 2.87
C ASP A 1125 -10.90 5.10 1.69
N GLY A 1126 -12.17 4.78 1.41
CA GLY A 1126 -12.89 5.20 0.20
C GLY A 1126 -13.92 4.16 -0.27
N ASP A 1127 -13.49 3.23 -1.13
CA ASP A 1127 -14.37 2.25 -1.78
C ASP A 1127 -14.34 0.86 -1.12
N GLU A 1128 -15.43 0.46 -0.46
CA GLU A 1128 -15.61 -0.92 0.00
C GLU A 1128 -15.89 -1.86 -1.20
N PRO A 1129 -14.98 -2.80 -1.56
CA PRO A 1129 -15.11 -3.61 -2.76
C PRO A 1129 -16.32 -4.56 -2.68
N THR A 1130 -17.13 -4.59 -3.75
CA THR A 1130 -18.26 -5.53 -3.86
C THR A 1130 -17.76 -6.96 -4.02
N LEU A 1131 -18.28 -7.87 -3.18
CA LEU A 1131 -17.88 -9.28 -3.25
C LEU A 1131 -18.56 -9.95 -4.47
N PRO A 1132 -17.84 -10.78 -5.24
CA PRO A 1132 -18.44 -11.53 -6.35
C PRO A 1132 -19.39 -12.62 -5.84
N ALA A 1133 -20.14 -13.25 -6.76
CA ALA A 1133 -21.07 -14.33 -6.44
C ALA A 1133 -20.34 -15.61 -5.98
N LEU A 1134 -20.04 -15.70 -4.69
CA LEU A 1134 -19.43 -16.88 -4.06
C LEU A 1134 -20.47 -18.00 -3.92
N GLU A 1135 -20.37 -19.06 -4.74
CA GLU A 1135 -21.40 -20.11 -4.79
C GLU A 1135 -21.34 -21.11 -3.62
N GLY A 1136 -20.15 -21.43 -3.11
CA GLY A 1136 -19.96 -22.45 -2.06
C GLY A 1136 -20.68 -22.10 -0.76
N ASP A 1137 -21.25 -23.09 -0.07
CA ASP A 1137 -22.16 -22.93 1.06
C ASP A 1137 -21.60 -22.04 2.19
N ASP A 1138 -20.39 -22.35 2.65
CA ASP A 1138 -19.78 -21.66 3.79
C ASP A 1138 -19.17 -20.29 3.40
N LEU A 1139 -18.93 -20.04 2.12
CA LEU A 1139 -18.56 -18.72 1.58
C LEU A 1139 -19.80 -17.83 1.40
N ARG A 1140 -20.86 -18.35 0.76
CA ARG A 1140 -22.13 -17.67 0.50
C ARG A 1140 -22.79 -17.18 1.80
N ARG A 1141 -22.78 -18.01 2.85
CA ARG A 1141 -23.29 -17.66 4.19
C ARG A 1141 -22.50 -16.53 4.85
N LEU A 1142 -21.20 -16.43 4.59
CA LEU A 1142 -20.35 -15.37 5.14
C LEU A 1142 -20.54 -14.06 4.37
N ALA A 1143 -20.51 -14.10 3.03
CA ALA A 1143 -20.78 -12.94 2.16
C ALA A 1143 -22.13 -12.31 2.50
N GLN A 1144 -23.20 -13.10 2.59
CA GLN A 1144 -24.52 -12.61 2.99
C GLN A 1144 -24.53 -11.93 4.36
N GLU A 1145 -23.66 -12.29 5.32
CA GLU A 1145 -23.59 -11.61 6.62
C GLU A 1145 -22.69 -10.36 6.56
N ILE A 1146 -21.65 -10.35 5.72
CA ILE A 1146 -20.86 -9.15 5.36
C ILE A 1146 -21.77 -8.08 4.74
N ASP A 1147 -22.57 -8.42 3.73
CA ASP A 1147 -23.44 -7.45 3.04
C ASP A 1147 -24.49 -6.83 3.97
N LYS A 1148 -25.05 -7.64 4.89
CA LYS A 1148 -25.93 -7.13 5.96
C LYS A 1148 -25.21 -6.16 6.89
N LEU A 1149 -23.96 -6.45 7.23
CA LEU A 1149 -23.15 -5.60 8.12
C LEU A 1149 -22.80 -4.27 7.44
N ARG A 1150 -22.40 -4.29 6.16
CA ARG A 1150 -22.17 -3.12 5.31
C ARG A 1150 -23.43 -2.26 5.18
N HIS A 1151 -24.58 -2.87 4.91
CA HIS A 1151 -25.87 -2.18 4.85
C HIS A 1151 -26.21 -1.50 6.19
N PHE A 1152 -25.99 -2.17 7.33
CA PHE A 1152 -26.19 -1.57 8.64
C PHE A 1152 -25.14 -0.48 8.99
N ARG A 1153 -23.92 -0.55 8.45
CA ARG A 1153 -22.89 0.51 8.58
C ARG A 1153 -23.33 1.77 7.85
N LYS A 1154 -23.74 1.65 6.59
CA LYS A 1154 -24.29 2.77 5.78
C LYS A 1154 -25.52 3.40 6.41
N GLN A 1155 -26.43 2.60 6.97
CA GLN A 1155 -27.58 3.14 7.71
C GLN A 1155 -27.21 3.82 9.03
N ALA A 1156 -26.15 3.40 9.72
CA ALA A 1156 -25.64 4.11 10.90
C ALA A 1156 -24.95 5.44 10.56
N GLN A 1157 -24.33 5.56 9.38
CA GLN A 1157 -23.78 6.82 8.87
C GLN A 1157 -24.90 7.83 8.59
N VAL A 1158 -25.91 7.43 7.80
CA VAL A 1158 -27.12 8.26 7.54
C VAL A 1158 -27.84 8.66 8.83
N PHE A 1159 -27.98 7.74 9.81
CA PHE A 1159 -28.55 8.10 11.10
C PHE A 1159 -27.68 9.08 11.90
N ARG A 1160 -26.35 9.07 11.73
CA ARG A 1160 -25.44 10.01 12.40
C ARG A 1160 -25.49 11.40 11.75
N GLU A 1161 -25.56 11.48 10.43
CA GLU A 1161 -25.75 12.72 9.68
C GLU A 1161 -27.04 13.44 10.11
N ILE A 1162 -28.17 12.73 10.12
CA ILE A 1162 -29.48 13.25 10.57
C ILE A 1162 -29.47 13.74 12.04
N LEU A 1163 -28.59 13.23 12.89
CA LEU A 1163 -28.40 13.73 14.27
C LEU A 1163 -27.49 14.97 14.34
N LEU A 1164 -26.60 15.18 13.37
CA LEU A 1164 -25.66 16.31 13.32
C LEU A 1164 -26.32 17.54 12.69
N GLU A 1165 -27.01 17.39 11.56
CA GLU A 1165 -27.79 18.44 10.91
C GLU A 1165 -28.75 19.12 11.90
N LYS A 1166 -29.48 18.32 12.69
CA LYS A 1166 -30.42 18.82 13.69
C LYS A 1166 -29.78 19.40 14.96
N LYS A 1167 -28.45 19.45 15.05
CA LYS A 1167 -27.71 19.99 16.21
C LYS A 1167 -27.06 21.34 15.93
N ASN A 1168 -26.79 21.68 14.66
CA ASN A 1168 -26.27 22.97 14.22
C ASN A 1168 -27.30 23.73 13.34
N PRO A 1169 -28.46 24.17 13.88
CA PRO A 1169 -29.47 24.86 13.08
C PRO A 1169 -29.03 26.26 12.59
N GLU A 1170 -28.09 26.91 13.29
CA GLU A 1170 -27.75 28.31 13.07
C GLU A 1170 -26.90 28.55 11.80
N GLU A 1171 -26.05 27.60 11.42
CA GLU A 1171 -25.21 27.69 10.22
C GLU A 1171 -26.04 27.64 8.93
N THR A 1172 -27.09 26.81 8.90
CA THR A 1172 -28.03 26.74 7.76
C THR A 1172 -28.79 28.05 7.49
N THR A 1173 -28.92 28.94 8.48
CA THR A 1173 -29.74 30.16 8.34
C THR A 1173 -29.08 31.27 7.50
N ARG A 1174 -27.76 31.21 7.23
CA ARG A 1174 -27.05 32.25 6.46
C ARG A 1174 -27.05 32.03 4.94
N ILE A 1175 -27.48 30.86 4.46
CA ILE A 1175 -27.36 30.49 3.03
C ILE A 1175 -28.63 30.85 2.23
N ASN A 1176 -29.77 31.12 2.91
CA ASN A 1176 -31.07 31.38 2.28
C ASN A 1176 -31.56 32.84 2.46
N GLN A 1177 -30.66 33.83 2.51
CA GLN A 1177 -31.01 35.26 2.60
C GLN A 1177 -30.21 36.19 1.67
N THR A 1178 -29.85 35.69 0.48
CA THR A 1178 -29.55 36.50 -0.71
C THR A 1178 -29.98 35.71 -1.95
N ASP A 1179 -31.22 35.94 -2.40
CA ASP A 1179 -31.66 35.70 -3.79
C ASP A 1179 -31.37 36.97 -4.62
#